data_AF-A0A812SHM9-F1
#
_entry.id   AF-A0A812SHM9-F1
#
_cell.length_a   1.000
_cell.length_b   1.000
_cell.length_c   1.000
_cell.angle_alpha   90.00
_cell.angle_beta   90.00
_cell.angle_gamma   90.00
#
_symmetry.space_group_name_H-M   'P 1'
#
loop_
_entity.id
_entity.type
_entity.pdbx_description
1 polymer ?
#
loop_
_entity_poly.entity_id
_entity_poly.type
_entity_poly.pdbx_seq_one_letter_code
_entity_poly.pdbx_strand_id
1 'polypeptide(L)'
;MVALSLALLALSVAYLASGTCPAQCTATSNNAAWPCRYHQNGCQVAVTPNPDRAGASDINVAVISPYSGGLGELMTMVEPAIAAAVQDVESSGFLPGFRLNAFLGDSKCSVPSATQATIEACSTGPTKHALLADSCSAACEAVNDAAQFFNVLQVSPGCISNSLSDSARYPFFTRMAPSYRFNVQSLYEFTKLMGFQRIGVVVGYRSINTLGADYLVSLMRDDVAAGRYNWTILFTVQITSAGNIADAQGAAEEIERKDSRINILALYQTEGAMFLCQAYQRNLLSPAYNFMAASGWWNPSYIVERAGASDCPCSVAELHRASYGLIAADKGPMLSTEDVHGLSGRSFSDIYGNYTEECLSFGNGTGICNHQWAGYFYDGLWLIASVLHTYLVGGNRSIADLATPASRQALEDLSHQVDFAGITGRVRQFSTPDQAGDRNGVILLRQAGGPPESTFNHMAFRTETGIIFQTDVVWSPDPGHRIPCAGTCDLASGFRPADRSTGCPAGKIWLNEQGCIECLEGEFASSGMAQCEPCGPGSFASTPGSPSCQLCSPGHYSSAEGATSCLECAAGHSRDSPGGTVCTKCARGFYAEQPGQAACTPCPPGLSTNFEGAVEVSMCECDGFYWEQECVKCHYGERFEAGVCVSCNRSVICEEGVIVGKAPEAETWSKTINAAGLQRTLSQRMTIEFLLVALGIDPDANRQKMHTTISRYGATVQDLMAGNSSREILAAPTADVLTYLQAEVLPTFTSLSSLLEANVGLPSGAFLNEIRQQTAALLEVSMAVVDFFVEAAAASGAQTAGLLVNVAGRQRTILQKLLKHVLFIAADVSVEESLEALESDQRLFEDTHNAIIQGAEWASIPRLTRLCTLHQMRDVTFYYEEGIRGPVRDMLSADLPDVVALAQIAAPNMSDNTDPLGVAMNAAVQLFINDPGTCNPKEHMTESDWWYLMKSMSSKAARSQEVYRLFMQVAAGSFVEQGKVELAVLMPASTRELNHLLQGSRASGIPAPPSQEIFTKPGACSDGAVAN
;
A
#
# COMPACT_ATOMS: atom_id res chain seq x y z
N MET A 1 -12.84 -0.65 4.68
CA MET A 1 -12.55 0.12 5.93
C MET A 1 -11.39 1.10 5.74
N VAL A 2 -10.25 0.70 5.16
CA VAL A 2 -9.08 1.59 4.93
C VAL A 2 -9.37 2.82 4.05
N ALA A 3 -10.20 2.68 3.02
CA ALA A 3 -10.57 3.80 2.13
C ALA A 3 -11.49 4.85 2.79
N LEU A 4 -12.34 4.44 3.74
CA LEU A 4 -13.20 5.37 4.49
C LEU A 4 -12.41 6.10 5.59
N SER A 5 -11.35 5.47 6.11
CA SER A 5 -10.38 6.06 7.05
C SER A 5 -9.56 7.19 6.42
N LEU A 6 -9.25 7.10 5.13
CA LEU A 6 -8.54 8.16 4.38
C LEU A 6 -9.44 9.36 4.05
N ALA A 7 -10.73 9.14 3.78
CA ALA A 7 -11.69 10.21 3.49
C ALA A 7 -12.07 11.04 4.74
N LEU A 8 -12.12 10.41 5.92
CA LEU A 8 -12.34 11.11 7.19
C LEU A 8 -11.11 11.90 7.66
N LEU A 9 -9.89 11.46 7.30
CA LEU A 9 -8.66 12.24 7.49
C LEU A 9 -8.73 13.58 6.74
N ALA A 10 -9.24 13.56 5.49
CA ALA A 10 -9.39 14.77 4.67
C ALA A 10 -10.45 15.75 5.22
N LEU A 11 -11.55 15.25 5.81
CA LEU A 11 -12.61 16.09 6.37
C LEU A 11 -12.22 16.74 7.73
N SER A 12 -11.39 16.10 8.54
CA SER A 12 -10.84 16.74 9.75
C SER A 12 -9.81 17.84 9.45
N VAL A 13 -9.13 17.77 8.29
CA VAL A 13 -8.19 18.80 7.85
C VAL A 13 -8.92 20.02 7.27
N ALA A 14 -10.13 19.85 6.74
CA ALA A 14 -10.92 20.93 6.15
C ALA A 14 -11.54 21.91 7.19
N TYR A 15 -11.72 21.51 8.45
CA TYR A 15 -12.26 22.41 9.50
C TYR A 15 -11.18 23.17 10.29
N LEU A 16 -9.90 22.93 9.97
CA LEU A 16 -8.74 23.69 10.48
C LEU A 16 -7.94 24.35 9.34
N ALA A 17 -8.54 24.46 8.15
CA ALA A 17 -7.94 25.06 6.98
C ALA A 17 -7.85 26.59 7.08
N SER A 18 -6.88 27.07 7.84
CA SER A 18 -6.15 28.30 7.55
C SER A 18 -4.66 27.96 7.45
N GLY A 19 -4.31 27.23 6.39
CA GLY A 19 -2.91 27.00 6.03
C GLY A 19 -2.22 28.33 5.83
N THR A 20 -1.30 28.67 6.73
CA THR A 20 -0.43 29.84 6.57
C THR A 20 0.89 29.32 6.02
N CYS A 21 1.26 29.74 4.80
CA CYS A 21 2.67 29.71 4.36
C CYS A 21 3.53 30.33 5.49
N PRO A 22 4.80 29.94 5.67
CA PRO A 22 5.65 30.50 6.72
C PRO A 22 5.57 32.03 6.69
N ALA A 23 5.18 32.65 7.82
CA ALA A 23 4.92 34.08 7.92
C ALA A 23 6.15 34.97 7.57
N GLN A 24 7.33 34.38 7.40
CA GLN A 24 8.54 35.05 6.95
C GLN A 24 8.52 35.45 5.46
N CYS A 25 7.60 34.93 4.65
CA CYS A 25 7.37 35.39 3.26
C CYS A 25 6.20 36.38 3.13
N THR A 26 5.61 36.81 4.25
CA THR A 26 4.57 37.86 4.29
C THR A 26 5.12 39.10 4.98
N ALA A 27 5.92 39.89 4.28
CA ALA A 27 6.28 41.23 4.75
C ALA A 27 6.21 42.24 3.61
N THR A 28 5.13 43.00 3.64
CA THR A 28 5.01 44.40 3.23
C THR A 28 6.34 45.16 3.27
N SER A 29 7.00 45.37 2.13
CA SER A 29 7.84 46.56 1.93
C SER A 29 7.83 46.98 0.46
N ASN A 30 7.48 48.23 0.23
CA ASN A 30 7.29 48.85 -1.09
C ASN A 30 8.61 49.17 -1.82
N ASN A 31 9.68 48.39 -1.61
CA ASN A 31 10.93 48.60 -2.33
C ASN A 31 11.15 47.47 -3.33
N ALA A 32 11.00 47.83 -4.60
CA ALA A 32 11.25 46.98 -5.74
C ALA A 32 12.71 46.53 -5.79
N ALA A 33 12.97 45.31 -5.32
CA ALA A 33 13.89 44.33 -5.91
C ALA A 33 13.69 43.02 -5.14
N TRP A 34 13.28 41.97 -5.84
CA TRP A 34 13.13 40.57 -5.39
C TRP A 34 11.79 40.21 -4.70
N PRO A 35 10.77 39.86 -5.51
CA PRO A 35 9.60 39.18 -4.98
C PRO A 35 9.98 37.75 -4.63
N CYS A 36 9.61 37.31 -3.44
CA CYS A 36 9.19 35.94 -3.16
C CYS A 36 8.81 35.19 -4.46
N ARG A 37 9.63 34.22 -4.92
CA ARG A 37 9.36 33.41 -6.13
C ARG A 37 8.25 32.39 -5.87
N TYR A 38 7.09 32.87 -5.43
CA TYR A 38 5.93 32.07 -5.08
C TYR A 38 4.74 32.49 -5.94
N HIS A 39 4.03 31.51 -6.50
CA HIS A 39 2.67 31.75 -6.97
C HIS A 39 1.78 32.07 -5.75
N GLN A 40 0.90 33.08 -5.88
CA GLN A 40 0.03 33.58 -4.79
C GLN A 40 -0.89 32.53 -4.14
N ASN A 41 -0.94 31.30 -4.68
CA ASN A 41 -1.90 30.27 -4.31
C ASN A 41 -1.30 28.97 -3.71
N GLY A 42 -0.01 28.88 -3.33
CA GLY A 42 0.42 27.64 -2.65
C GLY A 42 1.90 27.31 -2.44
N CYS A 43 2.77 28.25 -2.07
CA CYS A 43 4.16 27.92 -1.65
C CYS A 43 4.96 27.05 -2.69
N GLN A 44 4.71 27.25 -3.99
CA GLN A 44 5.38 26.56 -5.10
C GLN A 44 6.57 27.37 -5.62
N VAL A 45 7.69 26.70 -5.92
CA VAL A 45 8.90 27.32 -6.52
C VAL A 45 8.60 27.81 -7.94
N ALA A 46 8.86 29.09 -8.23
CA ALA A 46 8.66 29.66 -9.56
C ALA A 46 9.79 29.28 -10.54
N VAL A 47 9.40 28.74 -11.69
CA VAL A 47 10.29 28.25 -12.77
C VAL A 47 9.84 28.88 -14.08
N THR A 48 10.78 29.19 -14.98
CA THR A 48 10.46 29.66 -16.33
C THR A 48 10.02 28.47 -17.17
N PRO A 49 8.76 28.40 -17.64
CA PRO A 49 8.26 27.27 -18.39
C PRO A 49 8.98 27.14 -19.73
N ASN A 50 9.30 25.91 -20.14
CA ASN A 50 9.79 25.67 -21.49
C ASN A 50 8.61 25.78 -22.49
N PRO A 51 8.65 26.72 -23.46
CA PRO A 51 7.55 26.94 -24.41
C PRO A 51 7.27 25.72 -25.30
N ASP A 52 8.26 24.86 -25.54
CA ASP A 52 8.10 23.62 -26.30
C ASP A 52 7.26 22.56 -25.55
N ARG A 53 6.92 22.82 -24.27
CA ARG A 53 6.17 21.93 -23.39
C ARG A 53 4.89 22.58 -22.84
N ALA A 54 4.23 23.41 -23.66
CA ALA A 54 2.99 24.10 -23.31
C ALA A 54 1.79 23.19 -22.95
N GLY A 55 1.87 21.87 -23.20
CA GLY A 55 0.85 20.87 -22.84
C GLY A 55 1.32 19.77 -21.89
N ALA A 56 2.47 19.95 -21.22
CA ALA A 56 3.02 18.94 -20.32
C ALA A 56 2.18 18.75 -19.04
N SER A 57 2.13 17.52 -18.53
CA SER A 57 1.45 17.19 -17.26
C SER A 57 2.31 17.52 -16.05
N ASP A 58 1.72 18.06 -14.99
CA ASP A 58 2.45 18.55 -13.80
C ASP A 58 2.77 17.43 -12.79
N ILE A 59 4.05 17.10 -12.64
CA ILE A 59 4.61 16.26 -11.59
C ILE A 59 4.94 17.14 -10.37
N ASN A 60 4.12 17.05 -9.34
CA ASN A 60 4.32 17.80 -8.10
C ASN A 60 5.14 17.01 -7.05
N VAL A 61 6.19 17.61 -6.54
CA VAL A 61 7.06 17.10 -5.47
C VAL A 61 6.88 17.97 -4.24
N ALA A 62 6.61 17.36 -3.09
CA ALA A 62 6.64 18.06 -1.81
C ALA A 62 8.08 18.07 -1.27
N VAL A 63 8.53 19.21 -0.73
CA VAL A 63 9.84 19.39 -0.10
C VAL A 63 9.60 19.85 1.33
N ILE A 64 9.80 18.95 2.30
CA ILE A 64 9.49 19.20 3.72
C ILE A 64 10.80 19.24 4.50
N SER A 65 11.17 20.39 5.05
CA SER A 65 12.47 20.59 5.71
C SER A 65 12.42 21.87 6.57
N PRO A 66 13.27 22.06 7.59
CA PRO A 66 13.15 23.18 8.52
C PRO A 66 13.46 24.55 7.89
N TYR A 67 12.51 25.48 8.03
CA TYR A 67 12.73 26.93 7.96
C TYR A 67 13.05 27.52 9.33
N SER A 68 12.59 26.86 10.39
CA SER A 68 12.77 27.31 11.76
C SER A 68 13.08 26.13 12.70
N GLY A 69 13.32 26.40 13.98
CA GLY A 69 13.58 25.36 14.99
C GLY A 69 15.02 24.86 15.01
N GLY A 70 15.22 23.55 15.27
CA GLY A 70 16.52 22.98 15.68
C GLY A 70 17.68 23.10 14.67
N LEU A 71 17.39 23.25 13.38
CA LEU A 71 18.38 23.54 12.32
C LEU A 71 18.24 24.96 11.73
N GLY A 72 17.44 25.82 12.36
CA GLY A 72 17.25 27.22 11.96
C GLY A 72 16.72 27.37 10.53
N GLU A 73 17.27 28.36 9.81
CA GLU A 73 16.87 28.80 8.47
C GLU A 73 17.48 27.95 7.34
N LEU A 74 17.59 26.63 7.52
CA LEU A 74 18.20 25.74 6.52
C LEU A 74 17.55 25.90 5.14
N MET A 75 16.22 25.85 5.07
CA MET A 75 15.49 26.00 3.82
C MET A 75 15.76 27.32 3.11
N THR A 76 15.85 28.43 3.85
CA THR A 76 16.23 29.75 3.33
C THR A 76 17.58 29.71 2.59
N MET A 77 18.53 28.90 3.06
CA MET A 77 19.86 28.78 2.44
C MET A 77 19.92 27.80 1.26
N VAL A 78 18.98 26.85 1.14
CA VAL A 78 19.02 25.80 0.09
C VAL A 78 17.95 25.96 -0.99
N GLU A 79 16.96 26.82 -0.78
CA GLU A 79 15.94 27.18 -1.78
C GLU A 79 16.51 27.52 -3.17
N PRO A 80 17.59 28.31 -3.30
CA PRO A 80 18.19 28.59 -4.61
C PRO A 80 18.67 27.33 -5.33
N ALA A 81 19.19 26.34 -4.59
CA ALA A 81 19.61 25.06 -5.18
C ALA A 81 18.40 24.21 -5.62
N ILE A 82 17.30 24.24 -4.86
CA ILE A 82 16.03 23.60 -5.26
C ILE A 82 15.52 24.24 -6.55
N ALA A 83 15.47 25.57 -6.61
CA ALA A 83 15.02 26.31 -7.78
C ALA A 83 15.90 26.03 -9.01
N ALA A 84 17.22 26.02 -8.84
CA ALA A 84 18.16 25.67 -9.89
C ALA A 84 17.93 24.25 -10.41
N ALA A 85 17.74 23.26 -9.53
CA ALA A 85 17.48 21.88 -9.94
C ALA A 85 16.19 21.75 -10.76
N VAL A 86 15.09 22.34 -10.30
CA VAL A 86 13.81 22.29 -11.03
C VAL A 86 13.93 23.02 -12.38
N GLN A 87 14.62 24.17 -12.43
CA GLN A 87 14.85 24.91 -13.67
C GLN A 87 15.76 24.16 -14.64
N ASP A 88 16.74 23.40 -14.16
CA ASP A 88 17.64 22.60 -14.99
C ASP A 88 16.90 21.37 -15.56
N VAL A 89 16.06 20.70 -14.77
CA VAL A 89 15.16 19.64 -15.25
C VAL A 89 14.20 20.19 -16.32
N GLU A 90 13.70 21.41 -16.12
CA GLU A 90 12.80 22.07 -17.07
C GLU A 90 13.51 22.53 -18.36
N SER A 91 14.72 23.08 -18.25
CA SER A 91 15.44 23.59 -19.42
C SER A 91 16.05 22.47 -20.27
N SER A 92 16.47 21.37 -19.65
CA SER A 92 17.02 20.20 -20.36
C SER A 92 15.98 19.41 -21.15
N GLY A 93 14.69 19.55 -20.84
CA GLY A 93 13.63 18.72 -21.42
C GLY A 93 13.72 17.24 -20.98
N PHE A 94 14.43 16.97 -19.87
CA PHE A 94 14.71 15.62 -19.39
C PHE A 94 13.45 14.79 -19.11
N LEU A 95 12.33 15.43 -18.76
CA LEU A 95 11.02 14.79 -18.62
C LEU A 95 10.11 15.18 -19.81
N PRO A 96 10.21 14.50 -20.97
CA PRO A 96 9.34 14.79 -22.11
C PRO A 96 7.87 14.54 -21.75
N GLY A 97 7.00 15.50 -22.05
CA GLY A 97 5.57 15.41 -21.74
C GLY A 97 5.17 15.73 -20.29
N PHE A 98 6.14 15.97 -19.39
CA PHE A 98 5.88 16.29 -17.98
C PHE A 98 6.64 17.53 -17.51
N ARG A 99 6.12 18.21 -16.49
CA ARG A 99 6.75 19.37 -15.84
C ARG A 99 6.95 19.08 -14.36
N LEU A 100 8.15 19.30 -13.84
CA LEU A 100 8.44 19.11 -12.41
C LEU A 100 8.12 20.39 -11.62
N ASN A 101 7.36 20.27 -10.54
CA ASN A 101 7.00 21.37 -9.65
C ASN A 101 7.38 21.02 -8.21
N ALA A 102 8.03 21.94 -7.48
CA ALA A 102 8.38 21.74 -6.06
C ALA A 102 7.53 22.62 -5.14
N PHE A 103 6.98 22.02 -4.09
CA PHE A 103 6.13 22.65 -3.06
C PHE A 103 6.80 22.58 -1.70
N LEU A 104 7.02 23.73 -1.06
CA LEU A 104 7.83 23.81 0.16
C LEU A 104 6.97 23.77 1.43
N GLY A 105 7.47 23.13 2.49
CA GLY A 105 6.82 23.08 3.80
C GLY A 105 7.81 23.09 4.97
N ASP A 106 7.45 23.78 6.06
CA ASP A 106 8.29 23.94 7.25
C ASP A 106 8.06 22.82 8.27
N SER A 107 9.08 21.99 8.47
CA SER A 107 9.05 20.92 9.47
C SER A 107 9.44 21.35 10.87
N LYS A 108 10.06 22.52 11.02
CA LYS A 108 10.62 23.05 12.27
C LYS A 108 11.65 22.15 12.96
N CYS A 109 12.16 21.12 12.27
CA CYS A 109 12.99 20.06 12.84
C CYS A 109 12.35 19.46 14.10
N SER A 110 11.02 19.25 14.05
CA SER A 110 10.20 18.80 15.19
C SER A 110 9.22 17.72 14.75
N VAL A 111 9.11 16.65 15.54
CA VAL A 111 8.26 15.48 15.22
C VAL A 111 6.79 15.87 14.93
N PRO A 112 6.08 16.63 15.79
CA PRO A 112 4.71 17.03 15.50
C PRO A 112 4.56 17.91 14.25
N SER A 113 5.44 18.91 14.09
CA SER A 113 5.36 19.86 12.97
C SER A 113 5.69 19.20 11.63
N ALA A 114 6.68 18.31 11.61
CA ALA A 114 7.04 17.56 10.42
C ALA A 114 5.93 16.59 9.97
N THR A 115 5.28 15.92 10.93
CA THR A 115 4.11 15.05 10.67
C THR A 115 2.98 15.86 10.04
N GLN A 116 2.63 16.99 10.66
CA GLN A 116 1.58 17.89 10.18
C GLN A 116 1.89 18.42 8.77
N ALA A 117 3.09 18.97 8.55
CA ALA A 117 3.49 19.52 7.26
C ALA A 117 3.47 18.47 6.14
N THR A 118 3.83 17.22 6.44
CA THR A 118 3.79 16.11 5.47
C THR A 118 2.35 15.75 5.10
N ILE A 119 1.47 15.60 6.09
CA ILE A 119 0.05 15.30 5.86
C ILE A 119 -0.60 16.43 5.08
N GLU A 120 -0.38 17.69 5.47
CA GLU A 120 -0.92 18.86 4.78
C GLU A 120 -0.43 18.93 3.34
N ALA A 121 0.89 18.80 3.10
CA ALA A 121 1.44 18.87 1.76
C ALA A 121 0.92 17.78 0.82
N CYS A 122 0.70 16.58 1.33
CA CYS A 122 0.20 15.45 0.55
C CYS A 122 -1.34 15.39 0.45
N SER A 123 -2.07 16.04 1.36
CA SER A 123 -3.55 16.03 1.40
C SER A 123 -4.19 17.30 0.83
N THR A 124 -3.40 18.35 0.57
CA THR A 124 -3.91 19.66 0.10
C THR A 124 -3.26 20.11 -1.21
N GLY A 125 -4.01 20.87 -2.01
CA GLY A 125 -3.55 21.36 -3.30
C GLY A 125 -3.43 20.25 -4.35
N PRO A 126 -2.54 20.39 -5.36
CA PRO A 126 -2.37 19.38 -6.40
C PRO A 126 -1.72 18.11 -5.83
N THR A 127 -2.10 16.94 -6.35
CA THR A 127 -1.57 15.63 -5.94
C THR A 127 -0.05 15.62 -5.98
N LYS A 128 0.57 15.21 -4.88
CA LYS A 128 2.03 15.03 -4.78
C LYS A 128 2.39 13.62 -5.24
N HIS A 129 3.41 13.52 -6.08
CA HIS A 129 3.86 12.27 -6.70
C HIS A 129 5.18 11.76 -6.09
N ALA A 130 5.96 12.66 -5.49
CA ALA A 130 7.18 12.34 -4.76
C ALA A 130 7.34 13.30 -3.57
N LEU A 131 8.16 12.89 -2.61
CA LEU A 131 8.50 13.63 -1.42
C LEU A 131 10.02 13.71 -1.28
N LEU A 132 10.56 14.92 -1.37
CA LEU A 132 11.88 15.23 -0.85
C LEU A 132 11.72 15.53 0.64
N ALA A 133 12.03 14.52 1.46
CA ALA A 133 11.73 14.48 2.90
C ALA A 133 12.65 15.40 3.72
N ASP A 134 12.59 15.25 5.04
CA ASP A 134 13.31 16.11 5.99
C ASP A 134 14.84 15.99 5.92
N SER A 135 15.48 16.94 6.56
CA SER A 135 16.91 17.11 6.77
C SER A 135 17.30 16.84 8.24
N CYS A 136 16.36 17.01 9.17
CA CYS A 136 16.53 16.76 10.59
C CYS A 136 16.18 15.31 10.93
N SER A 137 17.12 14.56 11.51
CA SER A 137 16.98 13.10 11.66
C SER A 137 15.73 12.66 12.46
N ALA A 138 15.40 13.32 13.57
CA ALA A 138 14.20 12.98 14.35
C ALA A 138 12.89 13.35 13.61
N ALA A 139 12.90 14.45 12.84
CA ALA A 139 11.78 14.84 12.03
C ALA A 139 11.61 13.91 10.81
N CYS A 140 12.71 13.40 10.24
CA CYS A 140 12.67 12.40 9.17
C CYS A 140 11.94 11.13 9.58
N GLU A 141 12.16 10.59 10.77
CA GLU A 141 11.42 9.41 11.24
C GLU A 141 9.91 9.66 11.19
N ALA A 142 9.48 10.87 11.60
CA ALA A 142 8.08 11.28 11.57
C ALA A 142 7.53 11.53 10.16
N VAL A 143 8.30 12.20 9.28
CA VAL A 143 7.95 12.39 7.86
C VAL A 143 7.82 11.04 7.16
N ASN A 144 8.77 10.12 7.41
CA ASN A 144 8.72 8.76 6.90
C ASN A 144 7.47 8.02 7.35
N ASP A 145 7.19 8.01 8.66
CA ASP A 145 5.99 7.35 9.23
C ASP A 145 4.71 7.92 8.61
N ALA A 146 4.64 9.23 8.33
CA ALA A 146 3.49 9.88 7.68
C ALA A 146 3.43 9.63 6.16
N ALA A 147 4.57 9.66 5.46
CA ALA A 147 4.66 9.45 4.02
C ALA A 147 4.22 8.03 3.62
N GLN A 148 4.25 7.07 4.55
CA GLN A 148 3.80 5.71 4.30
C GLN A 148 2.35 5.61 3.82
N PHE A 149 1.52 6.61 4.09
CA PHE A 149 0.11 6.63 3.70
C PHE A 149 -0.18 7.23 2.31
N PHE A 150 0.83 7.81 1.64
CA PHE A 150 0.61 8.59 0.41
C PHE A 150 1.13 7.93 -0.88
N ASN A 151 1.68 6.70 -0.80
CA ASN A 151 2.16 5.93 -1.96
C ASN A 151 3.13 6.69 -2.89
N VAL A 152 3.91 7.60 -2.32
CA VAL A 152 4.89 8.43 -3.06
C VAL A 152 6.31 7.87 -2.91
N LEU A 153 7.17 8.15 -3.89
CA LEU A 153 8.62 7.99 -3.75
C LEU A 153 9.12 8.95 -2.67
N GLN A 154 9.97 8.47 -1.77
CA GLN A 154 10.52 9.28 -0.69
C GLN A 154 12.05 9.31 -0.71
N VAL A 155 12.61 10.52 -0.78
CA VAL A 155 14.05 10.76 -0.77
C VAL A 155 14.38 11.80 0.30
N SER A 156 15.19 11.48 1.30
CA SER A 156 15.69 12.49 2.24
C SER A 156 16.98 13.15 1.70
N PRO A 157 17.07 14.48 1.66
CA PRO A 157 18.29 15.17 1.27
C PRO A 157 19.37 15.14 2.36
N GLY A 158 19.02 14.96 3.64
CA GLY A 158 19.94 15.29 4.73
C GLY A 158 19.91 14.42 5.99
N CYS A 159 19.01 13.43 6.10
CA CYS A 159 18.89 12.65 7.32
C CYS A 159 19.92 11.54 7.42
N ILE A 160 20.73 11.61 8.47
CA ILE A 160 21.90 10.73 8.65
C ILE A 160 21.74 9.70 9.78
N SER A 161 20.65 9.72 10.56
CA SER A 161 20.46 8.74 11.65
C SER A 161 20.52 7.29 11.15
N ASN A 162 21.14 6.43 11.96
CA ASN A 162 21.29 5.00 11.68
C ASN A 162 19.95 4.23 11.83
N SER A 163 18.99 4.78 12.57
CA SER A 163 17.64 4.20 12.73
C SER A 163 16.87 4.12 11.40
N LEU A 164 17.17 5.03 10.47
CA LEU A 164 16.50 5.12 9.18
C LEU A 164 16.98 4.06 8.17
N SER A 165 18.08 3.35 8.48
CA SER A 165 18.55 2.21 7.67
C SER A 165 17.82 0.90 8.02
N ASP A 166 16.86 0.91 8.95
CA ASP A 166 16.07 -0.28 9.30
C ASP A 166 14.99 -0.51 8.24
N SER A 167 15.32 -1.36 7.25
CA SER A 167 14.44 -1.70 6.14
C SER A 167 13.16 -2.45 6.57
N ALA A 168 13.10 -3.02 7.78
CA ALA A 168 11.87 -3.62 8.30
C ALA A 168 10.86 -2.55 8.73
N ARG A 169 11.32 -1.39 9.23
CA ARG A 169 10.47 -0.26 9.62
C ARG A 169 10.27 0.75 8.49
N TYR A 170 11.31 0.99 7.70
CA TYR A 170 11.34 1.99 6.62
C TYR A 170 11.67 1.34 5.26
N PRO A 171 10.77 0.49 4.72
CA PRO A 171 11.04 -0.27 3.50
C PRO A 171 11.08 0.56 2.20
N PHE A 172 10.70 1.84 2.26
CA PHE A 172 10.62 2.76 1.10
C PHE A 172 11.40 4.05 1.34
N PHE A 173 12.47 3.97 2.13
CA PHE A 173 13.27 5.14 2.49
C PHE A 173 14.57 5.14 1.73
N THR A 174 14.73 6.15 0.86
CA THR A 174 16.00 6.46 0.22
C THR A 174 16.55 7.79 0.74
N ARG A 175 17.89 7.95 0.81
CA ARG A 175 18.52 9.23 1.18
C ARG A 175 19.71 9.61 0.32
N MET A 176 20.00 10.91 0.30
CA MET A 176 21.11 11.52 -0.44
C MET A 176 22.35 11.75 0.43
N ALA A 177 22.17 12.12 1.69
CA ALA A 177 23.30 12.25 2.62
C ALA A 177 23.72 10.85 3.11
N PRO A 178 25.02 10.52 3.11
CA PRO A 178 25.51 9.28 3.71
C PRO A 178 25.10 9.17 5.17
N SER A 179 24.77 7.96 5.61
CA SER A 179 24.41 7.68 7.00
C SER A 179 25.56 7.93 7.97
N TYR A 180 25.23 8.16 9.24
CA TYR A 180 26.21 8.39 10.31
C TYR A 180 27.13 7.17 10.52
N ARG A 181 26.73 5.98 10.02
CA ARG A 181 27.61 4.80 9.94
C ARG A 181 28.89 5.10 9.17
N PHE A 182 28.82 5.80 8.05
CA PHE A 182 29.99 6.11 7.23
C PHE A 182 30.93 7.11 7.91
N ASN A 183 30.39 8.07 8.68
CA ASN A 183 31.23 8.95 9.51
C ASN A 183 32.04 8.14 10.51
N VAL A 184 31.39 7.23 11.23
CA VAL A 184 32.03 6.36 12.21
C VAL A 184 33.03 5.41 11.55
N GLN A 185 32.65 4.81 10.41
CA GLN A 185 33.50 3.91 9.64
C GLN A 185 34.76 4.62 9.14
N SER A 186 34.66 5.87 8.69
CA SER A 186 35.81 6.65 8.25
C SER A 186 36.85 6.84 9.37
N LEU A 187 36.41 7.07 10.61
CA LEU A 187 37.31 7.17 11.76
C LEU A 187 37.88 5.82 12.16
N TYR A 188 37.07 4.76 12.12
CA TYR A 188 37.53 3.40 12.34
C TYR A 188 38.65 3.00 11.35
N GLU A 189 38.46 3.23 10.05
CA GLU A 189 39.50 2.96 9.05
C GLU A 189 40.73 3.86 9.24
N PHE A 190 40.53 5.13 9.61
CA PHE A 190 41.63 6.04 9.89
C PHE A 190 42.47 5.55 11.07
N THR A 191 41.83 5.08 12.14
CA THR A 191 42.55 4.55 13.31
C THR A 191 43.36 3.30 12.98
N LYS A 192 42.87 2.43 12.09
CA LYS A 192 43.62 1.26 11.59
C LYS A 192 44.81 1.67 10.73
N LEU A 193 44.59 2.61 9.81
CA LEU A 193 45.63 3.13 8.93
C LEU A 193 46.80 3.72 9.75
N MET A 194 46.47 4.38 10.86
CA MET A 194 47.43 4.94 11.80
C MET A 194 48.05 3.93 12.78
N GLY A 195 47.60 2.67 12.78
CA GLY A 195 48.09 1.64 13.70
C GLY A 195 47.68 1.84 15.16
N PHE A 196 46.63 2.63 15.43
CA PHE A 196 46.14 2.84 16.79
C PHE A 196 45.37 1.62 17.28
N GLN A 197 45.62 1.19 18.52
CA GLN A 197 45.03 -0.03 19.09
C GLN A 197 44.23 0.21 20.38
N ARG A 198 44.54 1.29 21.11
CA ARG A 198 43.95 1.60 22.42
C ARG A 198 43.09 2.84 22.29
N ILE A 199 41.77 2.68 22.39
CA ILE A 199 40.80 3.73 22.07
C ILE A 199 39.91 4.03 23.29
N GLY A 200 39.76 5.31 23.63
CA GLY A 200 38.70 5.81 24.53
C GLY A 200 37.50 6.31 23.73
N VAL A 201 36.28 6.13 24.24
CA VAL A 201 35.05 6.57 23.54
C VAL A 201 34.21 7.45 24.46
N VAL A 202 33.84 8.64 23.98
CA VAL A 202 32.94 9.58 24.68
C VAL A 202 31.67 9.78 23.85
N VAL A 203 30.51 9.55 24.46
CA VAL A 203 29.22 9.44 23.77
C VAL A 203 28.24 10.49 24.30
N GLY A 204 27.50 11.13 23.41
CA GLY A 204 26.43 12.08 23.75
C GLY A 204 25.12 11.39 24.12
N TYR A 205 24.16 12.16 24.63
CA TYR A 205 22.86 11.62 25.08
C TYR A 205 21.87 11.33 23.95
N ARG A 206 22.10 11.88 22.75
CA ARG A 206 21.16 11.77 21.62
C ARG A 206 21.27 10.40 20.95
N SER A 207 20.15 9.89 20.42
CA SER A 207 20.08 8.59 19.76
C SER A 207 21.09 8.42 18.62
N ILE A 208 21.32 9.45 17.81
CA ILE A 208 22.34 9.43 16.75
C ILE A 208 23.75 9.14 17.30
N ASN A 209 24.08 9.70 18.47
CA ASN A 209 25.39 9.53 19.09
C ASN A 209 25.54 8.14 19.71
N THR A 210 24.51 7.66 20.42
CA THR A 210 24.53 6.32 21.02
C THR A 210 24.59 5.24 19.94
N LEU A 211 23.74 5.32 18.91
CA LEU A 211 23.74 4.37 17.79
C LEU A 211 25.05 4.38 16.99
N GLY A 212 25.68 5.54 16.83
CA GLY A 212 26.98 5.63 16.17
C GLY A 212 28.11 5.02 17.01
N ALA A 213 28.12 5.26 18.31
CA ALA A 213 29.09 4.67 19.23
C ALA A 213 28.93 3.15 19.34
N ASP A 214 27.69 2.66 19.42
CA ASP A 214 27.40 1.23 19.44
C ASP A 214 27.88 0.54 18.16
N TYR A 215 27.67 1.18 17.01
CA TYR A 215 28.18 0.70 15.72
C TYR A 215 29.72 0.64 15.71
N LEU A 216 30.42 1.69 16.16
CA LEU A 216 31.88 1.69 16.28
C LEU A 216 32.40 0.53 17.13
N VAL A 217 31.81 0.35 18.31
CA VAL A 217 32.19 -0.69 19.27
C VAL A 217 31.92 -2.08 18.68
N SER A 218 30.84 -2.25 17.91
CA SER A 218 30.56 -3.51 17.21
C SER A 218 31.63 -3.86 16.18
N LEU A 219 32.02 -2.91 15.32
CA LEU A 219 33.08 -3.11 14.33
C LEU A 219 34.41 -3.53 14.98
N MET A 220 34.78 -2.86 16.08
CA MET A 220 36.01 -3.17 16.83
C MET A 220 35.95 -4.56 17.48
N ARG A 221 34.80 -4.95 18.06
CA ARG A 221 34.62 -6.28 18.65
C ARG A 221 34.69 -7.38 17.59
N ASP A 222 34.07 -7.17 16.44
CA ASP A 222 34.06 -8.13 15.34
C ASP A 222 35.47 -8.35 14.78
N ASP A 223 36.28 -7.29 14.68
CA ASP A 223 37.68 -7.41 14.31
C ASP A 223 38.51 -8.24 15.29
N VAL A 224 38.32 -8.03 16.59
CA VAL A 224 39.01 -8.79 17.63
C VAL A 224 38.58 -10.25 17.59
N ALA A 225 37.27 -10.51 17.47
CA ALA A 225 36.73 -11.86 17.39
C ALA A 225 37.23 -12.60 16.13
N ALA A 226 37.33 -11.90 15.00
CA ALA A 226 37.84 -12.44 13.75
C ALA A 226 39.37 -12.44 13.63
N GLY A 227 40.10 -11.93 14.64
CA GLY A 227 41.56 -11.82 14.61
C GLY A 227 42.11 -10.88 13.53
N ARG A 228 41.29 -9.95 13.01
CA ARG A 228 41.67 -9.01 11.95
C ARG A 228 42.50 -7.85 12.46
N TYR A 229 42.20 -7.35 13.66
CA TYR A 229 42.92 -6.25 14.28
C TYR A 229 42.76 -6.27 15.80
N ASN A 230 43.82 -5.96 16.54
CA ASN A 230 43.84 -6.07 18.00
C ASN A 230 43.42 -4.76 18.68
N TRP A 231 42.11 -4.58 18.85
CA TRP A 231 41.54 -3.42 19.56
C TRP A 231 41.52 -3.60 21.07
N THR A 232 41.72 -2.51 21.80
CA THR A 232 41.47 -2.39 23.24
C THR A 232 40.66 -1.13 23.50
N ILE A 233 39.37 -1.29 23.82
CA ILE A 233 38.52 -0.19 24.26
C ILE A 233 38.80 0.07 25.74
N LEU A 234 39.36 1.23 26.07
CA LEU A 234 39.80 1.57 27.43
C LEU A 234 38.63 1.93 28.34
N PHE A 235 37.65 2.63 27.79
CA PHE A 235 36.39 3.01 28.42
C PHE A 235 35.38 3.46 27.36
N THR A 236 34.10 3.45 27.74
CA THR A 236 33.02 4.14 27.05
C THR A 236 32.23 4.91 28.08
N VAL A 237 32.20 6.23 27.97
CA VAL A 237 31.53 7.13 28.92
C VAL A 237 30.49 7.97 28.18
N GLN A 238 29.33 8.17 28.82
CA GLN A 238 28.22 8.88 28.21
C GLN A 238 27.93 10.17 28.98
N ILE A 239 27.72 11.25 28.23
CA ILE A 239 27.11 12.49 28.72
C ILE A 239 25.60 12.30 28.64
N THR A 240 24.92 12.31 29.78
CA THR A 240 23.54 11.83 29.94
C THR A 240 22.48 12.87 29.57
N SER A 241 22.83 14.15 29.54
CA SER A 241 21.91 15.23 29.12
C SER A 241 22.66 16.46 28.60
N ALA A 242 21.95 17.33 27.89
CA ALA A 242 22.51 18.57 27.39
C ALA A 242 22.98 19.48 28.54
N GLY A 243 24.22 19.96 28.47
CA GLY A 243 24.78 20.89 29.46
C GLY A 243 25.19 20.25 30.79
N ASN A 244 25.19 18.91 30.91
CA ASN A 244 25.68 18.23 32.11
C ASN A 244 27.21 18.27 32.20
N ILE A 245 27.73 19.33 32.82
CA ILE A 245 29.18 19.55 32.99
C ILE A 245 29.86 18.46 33.83
N ALA A 246 29.15 17.86 34.79
CA ALA A 246 29.72 16.82 35.65
C ALA A 246 30.07 15.56 34.86
N ASP A 247 29.25 15.19 33.88
CA ASP A 247 29.54 14.05 33.00
C ASP A 247 30.74 14.34 32.08
N ALA A 248 30.83 15.56 31.54
CA ALA A 248 31.99 15.98 30.73
C ALA A 248 33.29 16.01 31.56
N GLN A 249 33.21 16.44 32.82
CA GLN A 249 34.32 16.37 33.78
C GLN A 249 34.73 14.93 34.03
N GLY A 250 33.78 14.06 34.34
CA GLY A 250 34.04 12.63 34.54
C GLY A 250 34.64 11.96 33.31
N ALA A 251 34.21 12.34 32.10
CA ALA A 251 34.80 11.84 30.86
C ALA A 251 36.26 12.26 30.68
N ALA A 252 36.60 13.52 31.00
CA ALA A 252 37.98 14.00 30.95
C ALA A 252 38.85 13.34 32.05
N GLU A 253 38.30 13.11 33.25
CA GLU A 253 38.97 12.39 34.33
C GLU A 253 39.27 10.93 33.95
N GLU A 254 38.34 10.26 33.25
CA GLU A 254 38.56 8.89 32.81
C GLU A 254 39.68 8.80 31.76
N ILE A 255 39.79 9.79 30.86
CA ILE A 255 40.91 9.90 29.92
C ILE A 255 42.24 10.04 30.64
N GLU A 256 42.32 10.95 31.61
CA GLU A 256 43.51 11.20 32.42
C GLU A 256 43.89 9.93 33.21
N ARG A 257 42.90 9.31 33.88
CA ARG A 257 43.08 8.14 34.74
C ARG A 257 43.53 6.89 33.97
N LYS A 258 43.06 6.71 32.73
CA LYS A 258 43.40 5.56 31.87
C LYS A 258 44.57 5.82 30.93
N ASP A 259 45.13 7.03 30.93
CA ASP A 259 46.11 7.51 29.95
C ASP A 259 45.66 7.25 28.50
N SER A 260 44.42 7.61 28.18
CA SER A 260 43.84 7.35 26.86
C SER A 260 44.31 8.38 25.84
N ARG A 261 45.32 8.01 25.05
CA ARG A 261 45.97 8.89 24.07
C ARG A 261 45.13 9.16 22.81
N ILE A 262 44.24 8.24 22.45
CA ILE A 262 43.41 8.29 21.25
C ILE A 262 41.94 8.18 21.66
N ASN A 263 41.16 9.22 21.39
CA ASN A 263 39.78 9.31 21.86
C ASN A 263 38.81 9.64 20.72
N ILE A 264 37.77 8.83 20.57
CA ILE A 264 36.70 9.07 19.60
C ILE A 264 35.51 9.71 20.31
N LEU A 265 35.04 10.82 19.76
CA LEU A 265 33.97 11.66 20.29
C LEU A 265 32.72 11.50 19.40
N ALA A 266 31.71 10.81 19.90
CA ALA A 266 30.37 10.79 19.32
C ALA A 266 29.51 11.85 20.03
N LEU A 267 29.82 13.13 19.79
CA LEU A 267 29.21 14.26 20.49
C LEU A 267 28.55 15.23 19.51
N TYR A 268 27.51 15.94 19.95
CA TYR A 268 27.00 17.11 19.24
C TYR A 268 27.86 18.34 19.59
N GLN A 269 27.70 19.45 18.85
CA GLN A 269 28.59 20.61 18.97
C GLN A 269 28.66 21.19 20.39
N THR A 270 27.53 21.18 21.11
CA THR A 270 27.41 21.76 22.43
C THR A 270 28.18 20.95 23.48
N GLU A 271 28.00 19.63 23.47
CA GLU A 271 28.71 18.71 24.36
C GLU A 271 30.18 18.61 23.98
N GLY A 272 30.51 18.72 22.69
CA GLY A 272 31.88 18.79 22.19
C GLY A 272 32.65 19.97 22.77
N ALA A 273 32.08 21.18 22.70
CA ALA A 273 32.70 22.38 23.28
C ALA A 273 32.90 22.26 24.79
N MET A 274 31.86 21.81 25.50
CA MET A 274 31.89 21.57 26.94
C MET A 274 32.99 20.57 27.32
N PHE A 275 33.05 19.43 26.63
CA PHE A 275 34.07 18.40 26.85
C PHE A 275 35.48 18.92 26.55
N LEU A 276 35.69 19.61 25.43
CA LEU A 276 37.00 20.17 25.07
C LEU A 276 37.48 21.22 26.10
N CYS A 277 36.58 22.00 26.70
CA CYS A 277 36.93 22.88 27.79
C CYS A 277 37.42 22.10 29.03
N GLN A 278 36.74 21.02 29.42
CA GLN A 278 37.20 20.18 30.52
C GLN A 278 38.53 19.49 30.21
N ALA A 279 38.74 19.04 28.96
CA ALA A 279 40.02 18.49 28.52
C ALA A 279 41.16 19.53 28.62
N TYR A 280 40.90 20.78 28.22
CA TYR A 280 41.87 21.88 28.33
C TYR A 280 42.27 22.17 29.77
N GLN A 281 41.28 22.28 30.68
CA GLN A 281 41.53 22.54 32.10
C GLN A 281 42.41 21.46 32.76
N ARG A 282 42.44 20.26 32.18
CA ARG A 282 43.25 19.11 32.62
C ARG A 282 44.52 18.92 31.80
N ASN A 283 44.86 19.86 30.91
CA ASN A 283 46.03 19.78 30.04
C ASN A 283 46.06 18.53 29.13
N LEU A 284 44.87 18.03 28.76
CA LEU A 284 44.70 16.89 27.84
C LEU A 284 44.71 17.41 26.39
N LEU A 285 45.88 17.77 25.89
CA LEU A 285 46.05 18.46 24.61
C LEU A 285 46.85 17.63 23.59
N SER A 286 46.60 17.89 22.30
CA SER A 286 47.40 17.39 21.18
C SER A 286 48.85 17.94 21.26
N PRO A 287 49.90 17.17 20.88
CA PRO A 287 49.87 15.82 20.29
C PRO A 287 49.73 14.67 21.29
N ALA A 288 49.80 14.95 22.60
CA ALA A 288 49.83 13.93 23.64
C ALA A 288 48.48 13.23 23.83
N TYR A 289 47.38 13.93 23.54
CA TYR A 289 46.01 13.41 23.56
C TYR A 289 45.30 13.87 22.28
N ASN A 290 44.87 12.91 21.47
CA ASN A 290 44.23 13.20 20.18
C ASN A 290 42.74 12.87 20.25
N PHE A 291 41.96 13.76 19.64
CA PHE A 291 40.51 13.67 19.59
C PHE A 291 40.06 13.50 18.14
N MET A 292 39.08 12.62 17.93
CA MET A 292 38.46 12.40 16.63
C MET A 292 36.94 12.47 16.79
N ALA A 293 36.29 13.46 16.20
CA ALA A 293 34.85 13.63 16.28
C ALA A 293 34.14 12.91 15.13
N ALA A 294 33.22 11.99 15.45
CA ALA A 294 32.33 11.39 14.45
C ALA A 294 31.31 12.40 13.90
N SER A 295 31.26 13.60 14.48
CA SER A 295 30.37 14.71 14.11
C SER A 295 31.19 15.92 13.66
N GLY A 296 31.37 16.12 12.36
CA GLY A 296 32.15 17.22 11.80
C GLY A 296 31.35 18.47 11.47
N TRP A 297 30.02 18.45 11.57
CA TRP A 297 29.15 19.60 11.30
C TRP A 297 29.20 20.72 12.36
N TRP A 298 30.22 20.73 13.21
CA TRP A 298 30.39 21.77 14.21
C TRP A 298 30.69 23.10 13.49
N ASN A 299 29.76 24.05 13.60
CA ASN A 299 29.89 25.37 12.95
C ASN A 299 31.14 26.09 13.47
N PRO A 300 32.09 26.57 12.65
CA PRO A 300 33.29 27.27 13.13
C PRO A 300 33.05 28.32 14.24
N SER A 301 31.89 28.99 14.20
CA SER A 301 31.44 29.96 15.21
C SER A 301 31.12 29.36 16.59
N TYR A 302 30.90 28.05 16.72
CA TYR A 302 30.46 27.39 17.97
C TYR A 302 31.45 27.60 19.12
N ILE A 303 32.75 27.65 18.81
CA ILE A 303 33.80 27.93 19.80
C ILE A 303 33.60 29.33 20.38
N VAL A 304 33.31 30.30 19.50
CA VAL A 304 33.07 31.70 19.87
C VAL A 304 31.75 31.85 20.64
N GLU A 305 30.69 31.18 20.19
CA GLU A 305 29.36 31.23 20.80
C GLU A 305 29.31 30.62 22.21
N ARG A 306 30.12 29.59 22.48
CA ARG A 306 30.11 28.89 23.78
C ARG A 306 31.21 29.30 24.75
N ALA A 307 32.25 30.00 24.31
CA ALA A 307 33.30 30.48 25.19
C ALA A 307 32.74 31.35 26.32
N GLY A 308 33.14 31.06 27.56
CA GLY A 308 32.71 31.79 28.75
C GLY A 308 31.28 31.47 29.23
N ALA A 309 30.60 30.47 28.67
CA ALA A 309 29.32 29.98 29.20
C ALA A 309 29.51 29.33 30.59
N SER A 310 28.43 29.25 31.39
CA SER A 310 28.50 28.66 32.75
C SER A 310 28.90 27.18 32.76
N ASP A 311 28.57 26.45 31.69
CA ASP A 311 28.92 25.07 31.42
C ASP A 311 30.21 24.93 30.57
N CYS A 312 30.85 26.04 30.18
CA CYS A 312 32.10 26.07 29.41
C CYS A 312 32.88 27.37 29.72
N PRO A 313 33.56 27.45 30.88
CA PRO A 313 34.20 28.69 31.34
C PRO A 313 35.49 29.04 30.59
N CYS A 314 35.93 28.22 29.63
CA CYS A 314 37.11 28.48 28.81
C CYS A 314 36.90 29.65 27.85
N SER A 315 37.95 30.42 27.61
CA SER A 315 38.00 31.46 26.58
C SER A 315 38.12 30.88 25.17
N VAL A 316 37.84 31.70 24.17
CA VAL A 316 37.96 31.35 22.74
C VAL A 316 39.35 30.79 22.40
N ALA A 317 40.41 31.45 22.87
CA ALA A 317 41.79 31.01 22.63
C ALA A 317 42.10 29.65 23.26
N GLU A 318 41.57 29.38 24.44
CA GLU A 318 41.73 28.10 25.14
C GLU A 318 41.00 26.97 24.43
N LEU A 319 39.78 27.22 23.94
CA LEU A 319 39.03 26.25 23.15
C LEU A 319 39.68 25.97 21.78
N HIS A 320 40.22 26.97 21.09
CA HIS A 320 41.02 26.72 19.87
C HIS A 320 42.27 25.90 20.17
N ARG A 321 42.89 26.10 21.33
CA ARG A 321 44.03 25.28 21.74
C ARG A 321 43.61 23.84 22.04
N ALA A 322 42.43 23.65 22.64
CA ALA A 322 41.85 22.34 22.92
C ALA A 322 41.44 21.58 21.65
N SER A 323 40.95 22.28 20.63
CA SER A 323 40.54 21.69 19.36
C SER A 323 41.70 21.47 18.38
N TYR A 324 42.93 21.88 18.71
CA TYR A 324 44.09 21.71 17.84
C TYR A 324 44.31 20.23 17.48
N GLY A 325 44.43 19.92 16.19
CA GLY A 325 44.62 18.56 15.70
C GLY A 325 43.38 17.66 15.76
N LEU A 326 42.21 18.18 16.20
CA LEU A 326 40.94 17.47 16.13
C LEU A 326 40.63 17.07 14.69
N ILE A 327 40.39 15.78 14.46
CA ILE A 327 39.90 15.28 13.17
C ILE A 327 38.39 15.08 13.29
N ALA A 328 37.61 15.62 12.36
CA ALA A 328 36.16 15.54 12.40
C ALA A 328 35.60 14.99 11.08
N ALA A 329 34.71 14.01 11.17
CA ALA A 329 34.07 13.37 10.04
C ALA A 329 32.71 14.01 9.70
N ASP A 330 32.51 14.40 8.45
CA ASP A 330 31.27 14.98 7.96
C ASP A 330 30.97 14.50 6.54
N LYS A 331 29.75 14.72 6.06
CA LYS A 331 29.40 14.47 4.65
C LYS A 331 30.21 15.37 3.70
N GLY A 332 30.47 14.88 2.49
CA GLY A 332 31.17 15.65 1.44
C GLY A 332 30.41 16.92 1.03
N PRO A 333 31.12 17.98 0.60
CA PRO A 333 30.51 19.22 0.14
C PRO A 333 30.00 19.10 -1.30
N MET A 334 29.27 20.11 -1.76
CA MET A 334 29.07 20.39 -3.18
C MET A 334 30.41 20.64 -3.87
N LEU A 335 30.67 19.93 -4.97
CA LEU A 335 31.88 20.06 -5.77
C LEU A 335 31.78 21.27 -6.70
N SER A 336 32.91 21.91 -7.00
CA SER A 336 33.02 23.08 -7.88
C SER A 336 34.03 22.86 -9.02
N THR A 337 34.21 21.62 -9.44
CA THR A 337 35.16 21.24 -10.50
C THR A 337 34.58 21.51 -11.90
N GLU A 338 35.40 21.35 -12.93
CA GLU A 338 34.95 21.40 -14.34
C GLU A 338 34.30 20.10 -14.81
N ASP A 339 34.03 19.17 -13.90
CA ASP A 339 33.25 17.97 -14.22
C ASP A 339 31.79 18.33 -14.48
N VAL A 340 31.08 17.44 -15.16
CA VAL A 340 29.72 17.69 -15.65
C VAL A 340 28.75 16.80 -14.90
N HIS A 341 27.63 17.37 -14.49
CA HIS A 341 26.52 16.64 -13.89
C HIS A 341 25.89 15.70 -14.92
N GLY A 342 25.82 14.41 -14.59
CA GLY A 342 25.54 13.32 -15.53
C GLY A 342 24.17 13.39 -16.20
N LEU A 343 23.18 14.04 -15.58
CA LEU A 343 21.83 14.18 -16.13
C LEU A 343 21.59 15.59 -16.72
N SER A 344 21.81 16.65 -15.94
CA SER A 344 21.65 18.04 -16.42
C SER A 344 22.62 18.49 -17.52
N GLY A 345 23.80 17.86 -17.65
CA GLY A 345 24.82 18.28 -18.60
C GLY A 345 25.54 19.59 -18.25
N ARG A 346 25.23 20.20 -17.10
CA ARG A 346 25.88 21.43 -16.61
C ARG A 346 27.17 21.13 -15.85
N SER A 347 28.16 22.02 -15.95
CA SER A 347 29.39 21.89 -15.18
C SER A 347 29.12 22.11 -13.68
N PHE A 348 29.90 21.45 -12.81
CA PHE A 348 29.76 21.63 -11.37
C PHE A 348 30.14 23.05 -10.94
N SER A 349 31.16 23.65 -11.57
CA SER A 349 31.56 25.03 -11.34
C SER A 349 30.44 26.03 -11.66
N ASP A 350 29.68 25.84 -12.74
CA ASP A 350 28.54 26.70 -13.09
C ASP A 350 27.37 26.54 -12.09
N ILE A 351 27.03 25.31 -11.71
CA ILE A 351 25.94 25.07 -10.74
C ILE A 351 26.34 25.67 -9.38
N TYR A 352 27.59 25.47 -8.95
CA TYR A 352 28.13 26.03 -7.72
C TYR A 352 28.12 27.56 -7.73
N GLY A 353 28.62 28.17 -8.80
CA GLY A 353 28.69 29.63 -8.97
C GLY A 353 27.30 30.26 -8.92
N ASN A 354 26.36 29.75 -9.72
CA ASN A 354 24.99 30.24 -9.76
C ASN A 354 24.28 30.12 -8.41
N TYR A 355 24.41 28.96 -7.73
CA TYR A 355 23.86 28.79 -6.39
C TYR A 355 24.44 29.82 -5.42
N THR A 356 25.76 30.02 -5.45
CA THR A 356 26.44 30.98 -4.57
C THR A 356 25.91 32.40 -4.77
N GLU A 357 25.81 32.84 -6.02
CA GLU A 357 25.32 34.17 -6.37
C GLU A 357 23.87 34.38 -5.91
N GLU A 358 22.98 33.43 -6.21
CA GLU A 358 21.57 33.52 -5.83
C GLU A 358 21.39 33.45 -4.31
N CYS A 359 22.10 32.54 -3.63
CA CYS A 359 22.03 32.40 -2.18
C CYS A 359 22.47 33.67 -1.44
N LEU A 360 23.59 34.29 -1.86
CA LEU A 360 24.07 35.54 -1.25
C LEU A 360 23.07 36.69 -1.45
N SER A 361 22.29 36.67 -2.53
CA SER A 361 21.23 37.65 -2.78
C SER A 361 19.98 37.44 -1.90
N PHE A 362 19.66 36.19 -1.55
CA PHE A 362 18.44 35.81 -0.84
C PHE A 362 18.46 36.18 0.65
N GLY A 363 19.63 36.09 1.31
CA GLY A 363 19.79 36.36 2.75
C GLY A 363 19.79 37.84 3.16
N ASN A 364 19.24 38.75 2.36
CA ASN A 364 19.26 40.21 2.61
C ASN A 364 20.68 40.76 2.91
N GLY A 365 21.72 40.14 2.34
CA GLY A 365 23.11 40.49 2.55
C GLY A 365 23.78 39.94 3.82
N THR A 366 23.20 38.98 4.54
CA THR A 366 23.88 38.30 5.68
C THR A 366 25.09 37.47 5.25
N GLY A 367 25.13 37.04 3.99
CA GLY A 367 26.30 36.41 3.35
C GLY A 367 26.53 34.93 3.69
N ILE A 368 25.54 34.20 4.21
CA ILE A 368 25.70 32.81 4.66
C ILE A 368 25.06 31.84 3.66
N CYS A 369 25.88 31.04 2.97
CA CYS A 369 25.45 29.96 2.08
C CYS A 369 25.84 28.59 2.61
N ASN A 370 25.03 27.58 2.31
CA ASN A 370 25.23 26.23 2.81
C ASN A 370 25.56 25.24 1.67
N HIS A 371 26.79 25.33 1.17
CA HIS A 371 27.34 24.42 0.16
C HIS A 371 27.43 22.96 0.62
N GLN A 372 27.29 22.68 1.92
CA GLN A 372 27.28 21.31 2.43
C GLN A 372 25.91 20.63 2.29
N TRP A 373 24.81 21.37 2.25
CA TRP A 373 23.46 20.79 2.17
C TRP A 373 22.82 21.04 0.80
N ALA A 374 23.06 22.21 0.20
CA ALA A 374 22.48 22.60 -1.08
C ALA A 374 22.68 21.56 -2.19
N GLY A 375 23.88 20.98 -2.30
CA GLY A 375 24.16 19.95 -3.30
C GLY A 375 23.31 18.68 -3.14
N TYR A 376 22.97 18.28 -1.91
CA TYR A 376 22.14 17.09 -1.68
C TYR A 376 20.66 17.33 -2.01
N PHE A 377 20.18 18.56 -1.86
CA PHE A 377 18.85 18.94 -2.36
C PHE A 377 18.81 18.95 -3.90
N TYR A 378 19.86 19.50 -4.53
CA TYR A 378 19.99 19.54 -5.98
C TYR A 378 20.02 18.12 -6.57
N ASP A 379 20.94 17.27 -6.10
CA ASP A 379 21.07 15.89 -6.58
C ASP A 379 19.84 15.04 -6.21
N GLY A 380 19.18 15.32 -5.06
CA GLY A 380 17.98 14.60 -4.64
C GLY A 380 16.78 14.82 -5.55
N LEU A 381 16.60 16.04 -6.07
CA LEU A 381 15.58 16.32 -7.08
C LEU A 381 15.90 15.67 -8.42
N TRP A 382 17.17 15.62 -8.81
CA TRP A 382 17.61 14.88 -9.99
C TRP A 382 17.41 13.37 -9.86
N LEU A 383 17.63 12.79 -8.67
CA LEU A 383 17.29 11.40 -8.39
C LEU A 383 15.79 11.15 -8.58
N ILE A 384 14.93 11.97 -7.96
CA ILE A 384 13.47 11.87 -8.12
C ILE A 384 13.09 11.99 -9.61
N ALA A 385 13.65 12.96 -10.34
CA ALA A 385 13.39 13.15 -11.75
C ALA A 385 13.85 11.95 -12.60
N SER A 386 15.00 11.35 -12.29
CA SER A 386 15.53 10.16 -12.99
C SER A 386 14.68 8.91 -12.78
N VAL A 387 14.24 8.68 -11.55
CA VAL A 387 13.35 7.56 -11.21
C VAL A 387 12.00 7.73 -11.93
N LEU A 388 11.44 8.93 -11.89
CA LEU A 388 10.17 9.23 -12.58
C LEU A 388 10.32 9.20 -14.11
N HIS A 389 11.46 9.60 -14.66
CA HIS A 389 11.75 9.44 -16.08
C HIS A 389 11.68 7.97 -16.47
N THR A 390 12.40 7.11 -15.76
CA THR A 390 12.43 5.67 -16.05
C THR A 390 11.03 5.06 -15.95
N TYR A 391 10.28 5.40 -14.90
CA TYR A 391 8.94 4.87 -14.67
C TYR A 391 7.90 5.39 -15.69
N LEU A 392 7.85 6.71 -15.94
CA LEU A 392 6.84 7.33 -16.79
C LEU A 392 7.24 7.31 -18.27
N VAL A 393 8.44 7.78 -18.59
CA VAL A 393 8.90 7.93 -19.97
C VAL A 393 9.37 6.60 -20.51
N GLY A 394 10.29 5.92 -19.80
CA GLY A 394 10.78 4.60 -20.19
C GLY A 394 9.68 3.54 -20.18
N GLY A 395 8.78 3.60 -19.21
CA GLY A 395 7.62 2.71 -19.13
C GLY A 395 6.41 3.09 -19.99
N ASN A 396 6.46 4.22 -20.73
CA ASN A 396 5.33 4.81 -21.46
C ASN A 396 4.03 4.87 -20.63
N ARG A 397 4.14 5.32 -19.38
CA ARG A 397 3.06 5.38 -18.39
C ARG A 397 2.47 6.79 -18.30
N SER A 398 1.21 6.86 -17.90
CA SER A 398 0.53 8.11 -17.61
C SER A 398 0.86 8.61 -16.21
N ILE A 399 0.70 9.91 -15.97
CA ILE A 399 0.79 10.48 -14.62
C ILE A 399 -0.22 9.86 -13.65
N ALA A 400 -1.34 9.34 -14.17
CA ALA A 400 -2.35 8.63 -13.39
C ALA A 400 -1.88 7.28 -12.82
N ASP A 401 -0.76 6.74 -13.31
CA ASP A 401 -0.19 5.47 -12.85
C ASP A 401 0.75 5.64 -11.64
N LEU A 402 0.85 6.86 -11.08
CA LEU A 402 1.57 7.19 -9.86
C LEU A 402 0.64 7.18 -8.63
N ALA A 403 1.21 7.33 -7.44
CA ALA A 403 0.49 7.34 -6.15
C ALA A 403 -0.32 6.06 -5.84
N THR A 404 0.09 4.92 -6.40
CA THR A 404 -0.44 3.58 -6.09
C THR A 404 0.58 2.75 -5.29
N PRO A 405 0.16 1.73 -4.53
CA PRO A 405 1.10 0.85 -3.84
C PRO A 405 2.09 0.17 -4.79
N ALA A 406 1.62 -0.23 -5.98
CA ALA A 406 2.46 -0.84 -7.01
C ALA A 406 3.49 0.16 -7.58
N SER A 407 3.06 1.39 -7.89
CA SER A 407 3.99 2.42 -8.35
C SER A 407 5.01 2.76 -7.28
N ARG A 408 4.61 2.82 -6.00
CA ARG A 408 5.53 3.11 -4.90
C ARG A 408 6.66 2.09 -4.80
N GLN A 409 6.34 0.79 -4.82
CA GLN A 409 7.35 -0.26 -4.80
C GLN A 409 8.27 -0.16 -6.02
N ALA A 410 7.69 0.01 -7.22
CA ALA A 410 8.48 0.12 -8.44
C ALA A 410 9.42 1.35 -8.43
N LEU A 411 8.95 2.50 -7.92
CA LEU A 411 9.78 3.70 -7.81
C LEU A 411 10.92 3.52 -6.80
N GLU A 412 10.69 2.81 -5.70
CA GLU A 412 11.76 2.48 -4.74
C GLU A 412 12.78 1.50 -5.34
N ASP A 413 12.32 0.45 -6.03
CA ASP A 413 13.22 -0.51 -6.68
C ASP A 413 14.08 0.17 -7.76
N LEU A 414 13.49 1.14 -8.47
CA LEU A 414 14.19 1.98 -9.45
C LEU A 414 15.16 2.96 -8.78
N SER A 415 14.83 3.51 -7.60
CA SER A 415 15.74 4.42 -6.89
C SER A 415 17.08 3.74 -6.59
N HIS A 416 17.07 2.44 -6.28
CA HIS A 416 18.28 1.64 -6.04
C HIS A 416 19.11 1.33 -7.29
N GLN A 417 18.54 1.52 -8.49
CA GLN A 417 19.20 1.25 -9.77
C GLN A 417 19.79 2.50 -10.41
N VAL A 418 19.35 3.68 -9.98
CA VAL A 418 19.85 4.95 -10.53
C VAL A 418 21.31 5.15 -10.16
N ASP A 419 22.11 5.48 -11.18
CA ASP A 419 23.55 5.69 -11.06
C ASP A 419 23.96 6.86 -11.97
N PHE A 420 24.31 8.00 -11.37
CA PHE A 420 24.80 9.16 -12.14
C PHE A 420 25.85 9.99 -11.38
N ALA A 421 26.60 10.80 -12.12
CA ALA A 421 27.51 11.78 -11.55
C ALA A 421 26.75 13.00 -11.04
N GLY A 422 26.55 13.10 -9.72
CA GLY A 422 25.95 14.26 -9.06
C GLY A 422 26.99 15.27 -8.59
N ILE A 423 26.53 16.47 -8.22
CA ILE A 423 27.43 17.55 -7.76
C ILE A 423 27.99 17.30 -6.36
N THR A 424 27.42 16.33 -5.63
CA THR A 424 27.95 15.83 -4.34
C THR A 424 28.74 14.53 -4.50
N GLY A 425 29.17 14.19 -5.72
CA GLY A 425 29.78 12.92 -6.09
C GLY A 425 28.77 11.95 -6.71
N ARG A 426 29.20 10.72 -6.99
CA ARG A 426 28.33 9.69 -7.58
C ARG A 426 27.06 9.49 -6.73
N VAL A 427 25.91 9.48 -7.37
CA VAL A 427 24.61 9.23 -6.75
C VAL A 427 24.26 7.79 -7.06
N ARG A 428 24.40 6.93 -6.05
CA ARG A 428 24.05 5.52 -6.11
C ARG A 428 23.71 5.03 -4.71
N GLN A 429 22.59 4.34 -4.58
CA GLN A 429 22.16 3.72 -3.33
C GLN A 429 22.78 2.32 -3.18
N PHE A 430 22.97 1.88 -1.95
CA PHE A 430 23.24 0.48 -1.66
C PHE A 430 21.97 -0.35 -1.89
N SER A 431 22.15 -1.54 -2.43
CA SER A 431 21.08 -2.51 -2.67
C SER A 431 21.08 -3.66 -1.66
N THR A 432 22.02 -3.71 -0.72
CA THR A 432 22.09 -4.77 0.30
C THR A 432 21.00 -4.56 1.36
N PRO A 433 20.35 -5.62 1.88
CA PRO A 433 19.20 -5.47 2.78
C PRO A 433 19.44 -4.65 4.06
N ASP A 434 20.69 -4.59 4.53
CA ASP A 434 21.14 -3.90 5.75
C ASP A 434 21.54 -2.42 5.54
N GLN A 435 21.64 -2.01 4.27
CA GLN A 435 21.99 -0.66 3.83
C GLN A 435 21.07 -0.14 2.71
N ALA A 436 19.98 -0.86 2.40
CA ALA A 436 19.05 -0.50 1.34
C ALA A 436 18.56 0.94 1.52
N GLY A 437 18.69 1.75 0.47
CA GLY A 437 18.32 3.17 0.48
C GLY A 437 19.41 4.14 1.00
N ASP A 438 20.48 3.65 1.63
CA ASP A 438 21.65 4.48 1.97
C ASP A 438 22.44 4.83 0.72
N ARG A 439 22.95 6.06 0.63
CA ARG A 439 23.85 6.44 -0.46
C ARG A 439 25.29 6.02 -0.18
N ASN A 440 25.92 5.43 -1.20
CA ASN A 440 27.37 5.29 -1.26
C ASN A 440 28.00 6.64 -1.65
N GLY A 441 28.19 7.51 -0.66
CA GLY A 441 28.75 8.84 -0.85
C GLY A 441 30.12 9.02 -0.20
N VAL A 442 30.66 10.23 -0.34
CA VAL A 442 31.96 10.60 0.20
C VAL A 442 31.83 11.16 1.61
N ILE A 443 32.67 10.70 2.53
CA ILE A 443 32.85 11.31 3.85
C ILE A 443 34.12 12.16 3.83
N LEU A 444 34.01 13.40 4.30
CA LEU A 444 35.12 14.33 4.45
C LEU A 444 35.63 14.26 5.90
N LEU A 445 36.91 13.97 6.06
CA LEU A 445 37.63 14.11 7.32
C LEU A 445 38.39 15.44 7.30
N ARG A 446 38.06 16.32 8.24
CA ARG A 446 38.68 17.65 8.39
C ARG A 446 39.53 17.68 9.64
N GLN A 447 40.78 18.08 9.51
CA GLN A 447 41.66 18.29 10.66
C GLN A 447 41.80 19.78 10.97
N ALA A 448 41.62 20.16 12.24
CA ALA A 448 41.83 21.52 12.72
C ALA A 448 43.34 21.87 12.76
N GLY A 449 43.79 22.75 11.87
CA GLY A 449 45.20 23.16 11.71
C GLY A 449 45.73 24.23 12.68
N GLY A 450 44.86 24.78 13.55
CA GLY A 450 45.18 25.85 14.51
C GLY A 450 44.93 27.27 14.00
N PRO A 451 45.09 28.32 14.85
CA PRO A 451 44.77 29.70 14.48
C PRO A 451 45.81 30.34 13.54
N PRO A 452 45.40 31.21 12.59
CA PRO A 452 44.02 31.56 12.25
C PRO A 452 43.32 30.47 11.41
N GLU A 453 42.02 30.29 11.64
CA GLU A 453 41.13 29.16 11.27
C GLU A 453 40.95 28.84 9.76
N SER A 454 41.85 29.27 8.89
CA SER A 454 41.69 29.14 7.43
C SER A 454 42.31 27.89 6.82
N THR A 455 42.97 27.03 7.58
CA THR A 455 43.62 25.82 7.05
C THR A 455 43.08 24.56 7.71
N PHE A 456 42.06 23.98 7.09
CA PHE A 456 41.68 22.60 7.36
C PHE A 456 42.50 21.70 6.44
N ASN A 457 43.17 20.70 7.01
CA ASN A 457 43.69 19.60 6.20
C ASN A 457 42.51 18.67 5.89
N HIS A 458 42.41 18.25 4.64
CA HIS A 458 41.28 17.46 4.14
C HIS A 458 41.73 16.05 3.76
N MET A 459 40.93 15.08 4.17
CA MET A 459 40.98 13.71 3.67
C MET A 459 39.57 13.30 3.26
N ALA A 460 39.46 12.39 2.31
CA ALA A 460 38.20 11.81 1.90
C ALA A 460 38.17 10.32 2.23
N PHE A 461 37.02 9.81 2.60
CA PHE A 461 36.77 8.39 2.78
C PHE A 461 35.69 7.95 1.78
N ARG A 462 35.99 6.85 1.10
CA ARG A 462 35.06 6.11 0.24
C ARG A 462 35.13 4.64 0.61
N THR A 463 33.99 3.96 0.52
CA THR A 463 33.88 2.54 0.85
C THR A 463 34.76 1.66 -0.05
N GLU A 464 34.89 1.98 -1.35
CA GLU A 464 35.65 1.14 -2.28
C GLU A 464 37.17 1.37 -2.24
N THR A 465 37.60 2.59 -1.93
CA THR A 465 39.00 3.02 -2.05
C THR A 465 39.67 3.34 -0.72
N GLY A 466 38.91 3.36 0.38
CA GLY A 466 39.42 3.69 1.71
C GLY A 466 39.67 5.18 1.89
N ILE A 467 40.72 5.53 2.64
CA ILE A 467 41.07 6.92 2.95
C ILE A 467 42.04 7.48 1.92
N ILE A 468 41.68 8.63 1.38
CA ILE A 468 42.44 9.39 0.39
C ILE A 468 42.91 10.69 1.04
N PHE A 469 44.23 10.87 1.12
CA PHE A 469 44.84 12.10 1.63
C PHE A 469 44.86 13.17 0.54
N GLN A 470 44.18 14.30 0.78
CA GLN A 470 44.18 15.44 -0.12
C GLN A 470 45.25 16.47 0.27
N THR A 471 45.60 16.52 1.55
CA THR A 471 46.68 17.34 2.12
C THR A 471 47.44 16.53 3.18
N ASP A 472 48.60 17.03 3.62
CA ASP A 472 49.35 16.43 4.72
C ASP A 472 48.52 16.38 6.01
N VAL A 473 48.69 15.32 6.81
CA VAL A 473 48.15 15.27 8.19
C VAL A 473 49.17 15.85 9.14
N VAL A 474 48.75 16.84 9.95
CA VAL A 474 49.63 17.60 10.84
C VAL A 474 49.33 17.23 12.29
N TRP A 475 50.25 16.53 12.96
CA TRP A 475 50.07 16.10 14.36
C TRP A 475 50.64 17.10 15.37
N SER A 476 51.63 17.88 14.97
CA SER A 476 52.26 18.92 15.77
C SER A 476 52.53 20.14 14.87
N PRO A 477 52.59 21.37 15.43
CA PRO A 477 53.09 22.53 14.70
C PRO A 477 54.52 22.32 14.17
N ASP A 478 55.28 21.41 14.79
CA ASP A 478 56.64 21.07 14.38
C ASP A 478 56.67 20.36 13.00
N PRO A 479 57.45 20.86 12.02
CA PRO A 479 57.50 20.30 10.67
C PRO A 479 57.88 18.82 10.57
N GLY A 480 58.53 18.26 11.60
CA GLY A 480 58.96 16.85 11.65
C GLY A 480 57.84 15.84 11.96
N HIS A 481 56.63 16.29 12.27
CA HIS A 481 55.48 15.42 12.62
C HIS A 481 54.32 15.61 11.63
N ARG A 482 54.65 15.61 10.34
CA ARG A 482 53.69 15.63 9.22
C ARG A 482 53.71 14.30 8.49
N ILE A 483 52.53 13.81 8.12
CA ILE A 483 52.39 12.65 7.21
C ILE A 483 52.15 13.23 5.81
N PRO A 484 53.13 13.13 4.88
CA PRO A 484 53.01 13.72 3.56
C PRO A 484 51.94 13.03 2.72
N CYS A 485 51.12 13.79 1.98
CA CYS A 485 50.24 13.25 0.96
C CYS A 485 51.11 12.72 -0.20
N ALA A 486 51.26 11.40 -0.33
CA ALA A 486 52.22 10.74 -1.21
C ALA A 486 51.85 10.85 -2.72
N GLY A 487 51.81 12.07 -3.27
CA GLY A 487 51.61 12.34 -4.71
C GLY A 487 50.15 12.38 -5.18
N THR A 488 49.16 12.28 -4.29
CA THR A 488 47.71 12.24 -4.61
C THR A 488 46.97 13.55 -4.36
N CYS A 489 47.69 14.66 -4.17
CA CYS A 489 47.17 15.93 -3.65
C CYS A 489 46.49 16.82 -4.72
N ASP A 490 45.93 16.24 -5.78
CA ASP A 490 45.11 16.96 -6.76
C ASP A 490 43.64 16.53 -6.61
N LEU A 491 42.84 17.47 -6.08
CA LEU A 491 41.41 17.33 -5.81
C LEU A 491 40.58 16.94 -7.05
N ALA A 492 41.08 17.14 -8.27
CA ALA A 492 40.41 16.71 -9.51
C ALA A 492 40.86 15.32 -9.98
N SER A 493 42.11 14.93 -9.72
CA SER A 493 42.66 13.63 -10.15
C SER A 493 42.20 12.44 -9.30
N GLY A 494 41.85 12.67 -8.03
CA GLY A 494 41.25 11.66 -7.15
C GLY A 494 39.84 11.21 -7.58
N PHE A 495 39.27 11.84 -8.61
CA PHE A 495 37.93 11.58 -9.14
C PHE A 495 37.92 11.06 -10.60
N ARG A 496 39.07 10.72 -11.21
CA ARG A 496 39.12 10.20 -12.59
C ARG A 496 40.01 8.94 -12.73
N PRO A 497 39.44 7.78 -13.11
CA PRO A 497 40.20 6.61 -13.58
C PRO A 497 40.88 6.87 -14.93
N ALA A 498 42.00 6.19 -15.19
CA ALA A 498 42.95 6.46 -16.27
C ALA A 498 42.45 6.13 -17.70
N ASP A 499 41.35 5.42 -17.84
CA ASP A 499 41.00 4.67 -19.06
C ASP A 499 40.05 5.42 -20.03
N ARG A 500 39.74 6.70 -19.75
CA ARG A 500 38.75 7.52 -20.50
C ARG A 500 39.15 7.84 -21.95
N SER A 501 40.41 7.63 -22.34
CA SER A 501 40.96 8.15 -23.59
C SER A 501 40.76 7.28 -24.84
N THR A 502 40.32 6.02 -24.72
CA THR A 502 40.24 5.07 -25.87
C THR A 502 38.83 4.60 -26.26
N GLY A 503 37.79 5.00 -25.53
CA GLY A 503 36.43 4.46 -25.72
C GLY A 503 36.33 2.98 -25.33
N CYS A 504 35.12 2.49 -25.07
CA CYS A 504 34.90 1.13 -24.61
C CYS A 504 34.60 0.15 -25.76
N PRO A 505 35.13 -1.09 -25.72
CA PRO A 505 34.85 -2.11 -26.72
C PRO A 505 33.37 -2.52 -26.68
N ALA A 506 32.86 -3.13 -27.76
CA ALA A 506 31.48 -3.61 -27.82
C ALA A 506 31.14 -4.50 -26.61
N GLY A 507 29.94 -4.31 -26.07
CA GLY A 507 29.49 -4.88 -24.81
C GLY A 507 29.85 -4.03 -23.59
N LYS A 508 30.67 -2.98 -23.73
CA LYS A 508 31.10 -2.16 -22.59
C LYS A 508 30.84 -0.68 -22.79
N ILE A 509 30.54 0.02 -21.71
CA ILE A 509 30.36 1.47 -21.68
C ILE A 509 31.29 2.12 -20.67
N TRP A 510 31.61 3.39 -20.89
CA TRP A 510 32.49 4.14 -20.03
C TRP A 510 31.73 4.69 -18.82
N LEU A 511 32.08 4.25 -17.62
CA LEU A 511 31.59 4.86 -16.37
C LEU A 511 32.74 5.54 -15.62
N ASN A 512 32.50 6.81 -15.26
CA ASN A 512 33.46 7.78 -14.75
C ASN A 512 34.32 7.33 -13.55
N GLU A 513 33.99 6.24 -12.85
CA GLU A 513 34.74 5.72 -11.70
C GLU A 513 35.16 4.24 -11.82
N GLN A 514 34.73 3.51 -12.87
CA GLN A 514 34.90 2.05 -13.00
C GLN A 514 35.60 1.62 -14.30
N GLY A 515 35.90 2.56 -15.18
CA GLY A 515 36.46 2.23 -16.48
C GLY A 515 35.40 1.74 -17.45
N CYS A 516 35.79 0.87 -18.38
CA CYS A 516 34.86 0.18 -19.26
C CYS A 516 34.14 -0.94 -18.53
N ILE A 517 32.88 -0.70 -18.16
CA ILE A 517 32.03 -1.69 -17.52
C ILE A 517 31.18 -2.43 -18.55
N GLU A 518 30.85 -3.68 -18.25
CA GLU A 518 29.97 -4.48 -19.10
C GLU A 518 28.52 -4.02 -18.94
N CYS A 519 27.79 -3.97 -20.06
CA CYS A 519 26.33 -3.85 -20.01
C CYS A 519 25.73 -5.02 -19.25
N LEU A 520 24.65 -4.78 -18.51
CA LEU A 520 24.00 -5.82 -17.74
C LEU A 520 23.34 -6.86 -18.67
N GLU A 521 22.98 -8.01 -18.11
CA GLU A 521 22.11 -8.95 -18.84
C GLU A 521 20.81 -8.25 -19.24
N GLY A 522 20.32 -8.54 -20.45
CA GLY A 522 19.19 -7.82 -21.04
C GLY A 522 19.57 -6.54 -21.81
N GLU A 523 20.81 -6.06 -21.71
CA GLU A 523 21.27 -4.86 -22.42
C GLU A 523 22.42 -5.18 -23.39
N PHE A 524 22.63 -4.28 -24.36
CA PHE A 524 23.74 -4.36 -25.30
C PHE A 524 24.39 -2.99 -25.53
N ALA A 525 25.65 -3.01 -25.94
CA ALA A 525 26.33 -1.82 -26.45
C ALA A 525 27.19 -2.16 -27.66
N SER A 526 27.02 -1.42 -28.75
CA SER A 526 27.98 -1.43 -29.85
C SER A 526 29.25 -0.65 -29.47
N SER A 527 30.37 -0.91 -30.14
CA SER A 527 31.66 -0.31 -29.80
C SER A 527 31.58 1.23 -29.79
N GLY A 528 32.01 1.85 -28.68
CA GLY A 528 32.00 3.31 -28.54
C GLY A 528 30.65 3.93 -28.16
N MET A 529 29.63 3.14 -27.85
CA MET A 529 28.39 3.67 -27.27
C MET A 529 28.66 4.28 -25.89
N ALA A 530 27.97 5.39 -25.61
CA ALA A 530 28.06 6.10 -24.33
C ALA A 530 27.17 5.51 -23.23
N GLN A 531 26.18 4.68 -23.61
CA GLN A 531 25.21 4.05 -22.72
C GLN A 531 24.83 2.66 -23.25
N CYS A 532 24.40 1.77 -22.36
CA CYS A 532 23.85 0.47 -22.71
C CYS A 532 22.39 0.66 -23.14
N GLU A 533 21.98 -0.05 -24.19
CA GLU A 533 20.60 -0.04 -24.68
C GLU A 533 19.92 -1.37 -24.32
N PRO A 534 18.66 -1.36 -23.85
CA PRO A 534 17.94 -2.59 -23.54
C PRO A 534 17.57 -3.37 -24.81
N CYS A 535 17.53 -4.69 -24.69
CA CYS A 535 17.03 -5.55 -25.76
C CYS A 535 15.52 -5.36 -25.94
N GLY A 536 15.11 -4.98 -27.15
CA GLY A 536 13.69 -4.80 -27.47
C GLY A 536 12.89 -6.12 -27.38
N PRO A 537 11.55 -6.06 -27.27
CA PRO A 537 10.70 -7.24 -27.17
C PRO A 537 10.96 -8.24 -28.30
N GLY A 538 10.94 -9.54 -27.97
CA GLY A 538 11.30 -10.62 -28.88
C GLY A 538 12.81 -10.85 -29.03
N SER A 539 13.64 -10.07 -28.35
CA SER A 539 15.08 -10.30 -28.26
C SER A 539 15.56 -10.35 -26.81
N PHE A 540 16.72 -10.95 -26.57
CA PHE A 540 17.30 -11.10 -25.24
C PHE A 540 18.83 -11.02 -25.29
N ALA A 541 19.45 -10.72 -24.14
CA ALA A 541 20.89 -10.82 -23.93
C ALA A 541 21.14 -11.58 -22.64
N SER A 542 21.57 -12.84 -22.74
CA SER A 542 21.72 -13.74 -21.58
C SER A 542 23.04 -13.60 -20.83
N THR A 543 23.95 -12.76 -21.34
CA THR A 543 25.28 -12.57 -20.73
C THR A 543 25.57 -11.09 -20.60
N PRO A 544 26.10 -10.64 -19.44
CA PRO A 544 26.67 -9.32 -19.31
C PRO A 544 27.71 -9.07 -20.41
N GLY A 545 27.77 -7.84 -20.90
CA GLY A 545 28.69 -7.44 -21.95
C GLY A 545 28.29 -7.88 -23.35
N SER A 546 27.01 -8.12 -23.60
CA SER A 546 26.53 -8.52 -24.93
C SER A 546 26.72 -7.38 -25.94
N PRO A 547 27.34 -7.63 -27.11
CA PRO A 547 27.52 -6.60 -28.13
C PRO A 547 26.24 -6.34 -28.96
N SER A 548 25.26 -7.24 -28.88
CA SER A 548 23.98 -7.18 -29.59
C SER A 548 22.96 -8.14 -28.97
N CYS A 549 21.66 -7.83 -29.10
CA CYS A 549 20.58 -8.72 -28.66
C CYS A 549 20.35 -9.90 -29.62
N GLN A 550 20.06 -11.06 -29.05
CA GLN A 550 19.71 -12.28 -29.77
C GLN A 550 18.19 -12.43 -29.87
N LEU A 551 17.65 -12.82 -31.03
CA LEU A 551 16.20 -13.04 -31.18
C LEU A 551 15.75 -14.33 -30.46
N CYS A 552 14.56 -14.31 -29.89
CA CYS A 552 13.91 -15.52 -29.38
C CYS A 552 13.73 -16.54 -30.51
N SER A 553 14.06 -17.80 -30.24
CA SER A 553 13.86 -18.88 -31.21
C SER A 553 12.38 -19.22 -31.38
N PRO A 554 11.96 -19.82 -32.51
CA PRO A 554 10.60 -20.34 -32.65
C PRO A 554 10.19 -21.24 -31.48
N GLY A 555 8.92 -21.16 -31.09
CA GLY A 555 8.38 -21.78 -29.87
C GLY A 555 8.67 -21.02 -28.59
N HIS A 556 9.42 -19.90 -28.64
CA HIS A 556 9.74 -19.06 -27.50
C HIS A 556 9.37 -17.60 -27.75
N TYR A 557 9.20 -16.83 -26.68
CA TYR A 557 8.85 -15.42 -26.74
C TYR A 557 9.47 -14.59 -25.61
N SER A 558 9.54 -13.28 -25.83
CA SER A 558 9.82 -12.29 -24.78
C SER A 558 8.95 -11.07 -25.00
N SER A 559 8.09 -10.75 -24.03
CA SER A 559 7.21 -9.57 -24.07
C SER A 559 7.82 -8.33 -23.41
N ALA A 560 8.99 -8.46 -22.78
CA ALA A 560 9.61 -7.40 -21.99
C ALA A 560 10.83 -6.79 -22.71
N GLU A 561 11.03 -5.48 -22.57
CA GLU A 561 12.31 -4.83 -22.85
C GLU A 561 13.34 -5.25 -21.81
N GLY A 562 14.60 -5.43 -22.23
CA GLY A 562 15.68 -5.86 -21.33
C GLY A 562 15.66 -7.36 -20.98
N ALA A 563 15.10 -8.22 -21.84
CA ALA A 563 14.97 -9.63 -21.48
C ALA A 563 16.31 -10.36 -21.41
N THR A 564 16.50 -11.18 -20.38
CA THR A 564 17.72 -11.98 -20.17
C THR A 564 17.61 -13.41 -20.73
N SER A 565 16.38 -13.85 -21.00
CA SER A 565 16.07 -15.13 -21.64
C SER A 565 14.70 -15.06 -22.32
N CYS A 566 14.42 -16.01 -23.21
CA CYS A 566 13.10 -16.17 -23.81
C CYS A 566 12.31 -17.26 -23.10
N LEU A 567 11.01 -17.01 -22.90
CA LEU A 567 10.08 -17.95 -22.30
C LEU A 567 9.56 -18.94 -23.34
N GLU A 568 9.39 -20.20 -22.94
CA GLU A 568 8.74 -21.21 -23.78
C GLU A 568 7.24 -20.93 -23.92
N CYS A 569 6.69 -21.16 -25.12
CA CYS A 569 5.24 -21.22 -25.29
C CYS A 569 4.69 -22.42 -24.53
N ALA A 570 3.72 -22.21 -23.65
CA ALA A 570 3.06 -23.30 -22.93
C ALA A 570 2.35 -24.27 -23.90
N ALA A 571 2.08 -25.50 -23.45
CA ALA A 571 1.26 -26.44 -24.21
C ALA A 571 -0.06 -25.79 -24.66
N GLY A 572 -0.49 -26.12 -25.88
CA GLY A 572 -1.62 -25.46 -26.54
C GLY A 572 -1.28 -24.08 -27.15
N HIS A 573 -0.03 -23.62 -27.09
CA HIS A 573 0.40 -22.38 -27.74
C HIS A 573 1.62 -22.61 -28.63
N SER A 574 1.77 -21.81 -29.68
CA SER A 574 2.93 -21.88 -30.56
C SER A 574 3.36 -20.51 -31.05
N ARG A 575 4.59 -20.45 -31.58
CA ARG A 575 5.14 -19.29 -32.29
C ARG A 575 6.12 -19.76 -33.35
N ASP A 576 5.82 -19.51 -34.61
CA ASP A 576 6.58 -20.04 -35.76
C ASP A 576 7.77 -19.15 -36.15
N SER A 577 7.69 -17.86 -35.88
CA SER A 577 8.71 -16.86 -36.23
C SER A 577 9.74 -16.63 -35.10
N PRO A 578 11.05 -16.54 -35.40
CA PRO A 578 12.00 -15.99 -34.45
C PRO A 578 11.66 -14.54 -34.11
N GLY A 579 12.04 -14.07 -32.92
CA GLY A 579 11.67 -12.73 -32.46
C GLY A 579 10.27 -12.65 -31.84
N GLY A 580 9.75 -13.76 -31.30
CA GLY A 580 8.41 -13.80 -30.75
C GLY A 580 8.22 -12.86 -29.56
N THR A 581 7.24 -11.97 -29.62
CA THR A 581 6.86 -11.10 -28.49
C THR A 581 5.75 -11.67 -27.62
N VAL A 582 5.00 -12.64 -28.16
CA VAL A 582 3.86 -13.31 -27.51
C VAL A 582 3.63 -14.67 -28.18
N CYS A 583 3.18 -15.67 -27.42
CA CYS A 583 2.74 -16.96 -27.96
C CYS A 583 1.28 -16.91 -28.40
N THR A 584 0.96 -17.60 -29.48
CA THR A 584 -0.41 -17.66 -30.03
C THR A 584 -1.04 -18.99 -29.67
N LYS A 585 -2.30 -18.99 -29.20
CA LYS A 585 -3.05 -20.21 -28.95
C LYS A 585 -3.19 -21.02 -30.24
N CYS A 586 -3.12 -22.35 -30.12
CA CYS A 586 -3.47 -23.22 -31.22
C CYS A 586 -4.94 -23.03 -31.56
N ALA A 587 -5.19 -22.60 -32.79
CA ALA A 587 -6.54 -22.42 -33.29
C ALA A 587 -7.33 -23.72 -33.20
N ARG A 588 -8.65 -23.60 -33.11
CA ARG A 588 -9.55 -24.76 -33.12
C ARG A 588 -9.25 -25.68 -34.32
N GLY A 589 -9.17 -26.99 -34.06
CA GLY A 589 -8.74 -27.97 -35.06
C GLY A 589 -7.22 -28.15 -35.12
N PHE A 590 -6.46 -27.51 -34.22
CA PHE A 590 -5.04 -27.72 -34.02
C PHE A 590 -4.72 -27.85 -32.52
N TYR A 591 -3.66 -28.56 -32.20
CA TYR A 591 -3.19 -28.79 -30.83
C TYR A 591 -1.66 -28.67 -30.73
N ALA A 592 -1.15 -28.39 -29.54
CA ALA A 592 0.29 -28.40 -29.24
C ALA A 592 0.56 -29.17 -27.95
N GLU A 593 1.14 -30.36 -28.08
CA GLU A 593 1.36 -31.31 -26.98
C GLU A 593 2.47 -30.91 -26.03
N GLN A 594 3.50 -30.22 -26.52
CA GLN A 594 4.69 -29.93 -25.73
C GLN A 594 4.88 -28.42 -25.55
N PRO A 595 5.39 -27.98 -24.38
CA PRO A 595 5.93 -26.64 -24.24
C PRO A 595 7.04 -26.38 -25.27
N GLY A 596 7.17 -25.14 -25.75
CA GLY A 596 8.19 -24.74 -26.72
C GLY A 596 7.88 -25.14 -28.18
N GLN A 597 6.65 -25.55 -28.50
CA GLN A 597 6.32 -26.01 -29.85
C GLN A 597 6.25 -24.83 -30.85
N ALA A 598 7.04 -24.89 -31.91
CA ALA A 598 7.12 -23.81 -32.90
C ALA A 598 5.86 -23.69 -33.78
N ALA A 599 5.08 -24.77 -33.92
CA ALA A 599 3.84 -24.77 -34.71
C ALA A 599 2.81 -25.73 -34.11
N CYS A 600 1.53 -25.37 -34.25
CA CYS A 600 0.42 -26.24 -33.85
C CYS A 600 0.21 -27.38 -34.86
N THR A 601 -0.14 -28.54 -34.34
CA THR A 601 -0.40 -29.77 -35.11
C THR A 601 -1.87 -29.86 -35.47
N PRO A 602 -2.26 -30.06 -36.75
CA PRO A 602 -3.67 -30.19 -37.13
C PRO A 602 -4.31 -31.48 -36.59
N CYS A 603 -5.59 -31.40 -36.25
CA CYS A 603 -6.41 -32.56 -35.95
C CYS A 603 -6.58 -33.46 -37.20
N PRO A 604 -6.83 -34.77 -37.01
CA PRO A 604 -7.13 -35.67 -38.11
C PRO A 604 -8.37 -35.22 -38.92
N PRO A 605 -8.47 -35.58 -40.21
CA PRO A 605 -9.59 -35.16 -41.08
C PRO A 605 -10.96 -35.51 -40.48
N GLY A 606 -11.86 -34.53 -40.42
CA GLY A 606 -13.22 -34.70 -39.90
C GLY A 606 -13.37 -34.53 -38.38
N LEU A 607 -12.29 -34.26 -37.65
CA LEU A 607 -12.28 -34.00 -36.21
C LEU A 607 -11.77 -32.59 -35.92
N SER A 608 -12.25 -31.97 -34.85
CA SER A 608 -11.81 -30.65 -34.40
C SER A 608 -11.72 -30.61 -32.89
N THR A 609 -10.84 -29.79 -32.35
CA THR A 609 -10.81 -29.56 -30.90
C THR A 609 -11.99 -28.71 -30.46
N ASN A 610 -12.49 -28.90 -29.25
CA ASN A 610 -13.67 -28.17 -28.77
C ASN A 610 -13.35 -26.77 -28.23
N PHE A 611 -12.06 -26.43 -28.12
CA PHE A 611 -11.55 -25.17 -27.62
C PHE A 611 -10.19 -24.85 -28.25
N GLU A 612 -9.81 -23.57 -28.25
CA GLU A 612 -8.46 -23.13 -28.64
C GLU A 612 -7.43 -23.50 -27.58
N GLY A 613 -6.23 -23.86 -28.01
CA GLY A 613 -5.14 -24.26 -27.14
C GLY A 613 -5.25 -25.68 -26.61
N ALA A 614 -5.78 -26.59 -27.43
CA ALA A 614 -5.75 -28.01 -27.13
C ALA A 614 -4.32 -28.54 -27.00
N VAL A 615 -4.13 -29.47 -26.08
CA VAL A 615 -2.80 -29.98 -25.67
C VAL A 615 -2.57 -31.44 -26.03
N GLU A 616 -3.50 -32.13 -26.69
CA GLU A 616 -3.32 -33.52 -27.12
C GLU A 616 -4.33 -33.92 -28.19
N VAL A 617 -3.96 -34.91 -29.01
CA VAL A 617 -4.79 -35.38 -30.15
C VAL A 617 -6.12 -36.00 -29.73
N SER A 618 -6.22 -36.57 -28.53
CA SER A 618 -7.46 -37.12 -27.95
C SER A 618 -8.56 -36.08 -27.80
N MET A 619 -8.21 -34.79 -27.79
CA MET A 619 -9.16 -33.68 -27.72
C MET A 619 -9.78 -33.33 -29.08
N CYS A 620 -9.38 -33.99 -30.17
CA CYS A 620 -10.00 -33.85 -31.50
C CYS A 620 -11.24 -34.76 -31.60
N GLU A 621 -12.43 -34.18 -31.47
CA GLU A 621 -13.71 -34.89 -31.48
C GLU A 621 -14.59 -34.46 -32.67
N CYS A 622 -15.62 -35.26 -32.99
CA CYS A 622 -16.61 -34.86 -33.98
C CYS A 622 -17.48 -33.77 -33.37
N ASP A 623 -17.22 -32.55 -33.83
CA ASP A 623 -17.93 -31.37 -33.41
C ASP A 623 -19.18 -31.21 -34.28
N GLY A 624 -20.17 -32.13 -34.30
CA GLY A 624 -21.36 -32.07 -35.19
C GLY A 624 -22.28 -33.31 -35.23
N PHE A 625 -23.20 -33.37 -36.19
CA PHE A 625 -24.05 -34.53 -36.51
C PHE A 625 -23.40 -35.42 -37.57
N TYR A 626 -23.46 -36.74 -37.42
CA TYR A 626 -23.00 -37.67 -38.46
C TYR A 626 -24.03 -37.81 -39.59
N TRP A 627 -23.62 -37.49 -40.81
CA TRP A 627 -24.38 -37.73 -42.04
C TRP A 627 -23.51 -38.50 -43.03
N GLU A 628 -23.95 -39.69 -43.47
CA GLU A 628 -23.17 -40.59 -44.34
C GLU A 628 -21.73 -40.87 -43.86
N GLN A 629 -21.52 -40.97 -42.54
CA GLN A 629 -20.20 -41.15 -41.90
C GLN A 629 -19.27 -39.92 -41.97
N GLU A 630 -19.76 -38.76 -42.41
CA GLU A 630 -19.08 -37.47 -42.32
C GLU A 630 -19.66 -36.63 -41.17
N CYS A 631 -18.80 -35.92 -40.44
CA CYS A 631 -19.18 -35.07 -39.30
C CYS A 631 -19.60 -33.67 -39.79
N VAL A 632 -20.86 -33.27 -39.56
CA VAL A 632 -21.45 -32.00 -40.03
C VAL A 632 -22.03 -31.20 -38.86
N LYS A 633 -21.45 -30.05 -38.53
CA LYS A 633 -21.95 -29.17 -37.45
C LYS A 633 -22.88 -28.08 -37.92
N CYS A 634 -23.99 -27.86 -37.20
CA CYS A 634 -24.74 -26.60 -37.25
C CYS A 634 -24.36 -25.68 -36.08
N HIS A 635 -24.29 -24.36 -36.30
CA HIS A 635 -23.93 -23.41 -35.25
C HIS A 635 -25.08 -23.14 -34.26
N TYR A 636 -24.76 -22.61 -33.07
CA TYR A 636 -25.78 -22.20 -32.07
C TYR A 636 -26.73 -21.17 -32.68
N GLY A 637 -28.03 -21.49 -32.68
CA GLY A 637 -29.04 -20.72 -33.41
C GLY A 637 -29.30 -21.21 -34.84
N GLU A 638 -28.88 -22.43 -35.21
CA GLU A 638 -29.20 -23.11 -36.48
C GLU A 638 -29.73 -24.54 -36.23
N ARG A 639 -30.54 -25.09 -37.13
CA ARG A 639 -31.06 -26.47 -37.12
C ARG A 639 -30.63 -27.25 -38.37
N PHE A 640 -30.50 -28.58 -38.27
CA PHE A 640 -30.12 -29.45 -39.39
C PHE A 640 -31.36 -29.99 -40.11
N GLU A 641 -31.51 -29.69 -41.40
CA GLU A 641 -32.67 -30.13 -42.19
C GLU A 641 -32.23 -30.49 -43.62
N ALA A 642 -32.53 -31.71 -44.08
CA ALA A 642 -32.25 -32.19 -45.44
C ALA A 642 -30.79 -32.01 -45.92
N GLY A 643 -29.81 -32.21 -45.03
CA GLY A 643 -28.38 -32.14 -45.38
C GLY A 643 -27.75 -30.75 -45.32
N VAL A 644 -28.46 -29.74 -44.77
CA VAL A 644 -27.96 -28.36 -44.63
C VAL A 644 -28.38 -27.73 -43.30
N CYS A 645 -27.53 -26.86 -42.76
CA CYS A 645 -27.81 -26.08 -41.54
C CYS A 645 -28.56 -24.79 -41.88
N VAL A 646 -29.67 -24.51 -41.18
CA VAL A 646 -30.53 -23.33 -41.41
C VAL A 646 -30.78 -22.56 -40.12
N SER A 647 -30.76 -21.22 -40.17
CA SER A 647 -30.85 -20.35 -38.99
C SER A 647 -32.23 -20.37 -38.30
N CYS A 648 -32.24 -20.53 -36.97
CA CYS A 648 -33.41 -20.36 -36.11
C CYS A 648 -33.77 -18.86 -36.00
N ASN A 649 -35.06 -18.54 -36.13
CA ASN A 649 -35.56 -17.16 -36.00
C ASN A 649 -35.49 -16.72 -34.52
N ARG A 650 -35.20 -15.43 -34.22
CA ARG A 650 -35.03 -14.84 -32.86
C ARG A 650 -36.24 -14.98 -31.92
N SER A 651 -37.31 -15.63 -32.38
CA SER A 651 -38.56 -15.84 -31.65
C SER A 651 -38.69 -17.25 -31.06
N VAL A 652 -37.72 -18.14 -31.26
CA VAL A 652 -37.81 -19.56 -30.85
C VAL A 652 -36.54 -20.09 -30.19
N ILE A 653 -36.69 -20.95 -29.18
CA ILE A 653 -35.64 -21.73 -28.54
C ILE A 653 -35.44 -23.02 -29.36
N CYS A 654 -34.19 -23.31 -29.70
CA CYS A 654 -33.77 -24.51 -30.42
C CYS A 654 -32.78 -25.28 -29.53
N GLU A 655 -33.14 -26.50 -29.11
CA GLU A 655 -32.23 -27.45 -28.44
C GLU A 655 -32.04 -28.65 -29.37
N GLU A 656 -30.78 -29.08 -29.54
CA GLU A 656 -30.39 -30.26 -30.35
C GLU A 656 -31.01 -30.34 -31.77
N GLY A 657 -31.32 -29.20 -32.38
CA GLY A 657 -31.88 -29.14 -33.73
C GLY A 657 -33.41 -29.21 -33.83
N VAL A 658 -34.14 -29.08 -32.71
CA VAL A 658 -35.62 -29.06 -32.70
C VAL A 658 -36.15 -27.74 -32.11
N ILE A 659 -37.23 -27.19 -32.67
CA ILE A 659 -37.93 -26.02 -32.11
C ILE A 659 -38.70 -26.46 -30.87
N VAL A 660 -38.27 -26.03 -29.69
CA VAL A 660 -38.88 -26.42 -28.40
C VAL A 660 -39.89 -25.39 -27.88
N GLY A 661 -39.88 -24.15 -28.38
CA GLY A 661 -40.89 -23.15 -28.02
C GLY A 661 -40.48 -21.70 -28.24
N LYS A 662 -41.32 -20.76 -27.79
CA LYS A 662 -41.04 -19.30 -27.76
C LYS A 662 -40.36 -18.96 -26.43
N ALA A 663 -39.31 -18.14 -26.45
CA ALA A 663 -38.58 -17.79 -25.22
C ALA A 663 -39.49 -17.06 -24.21
N PRO A 664 -39.58 -17.51 -22.94
CA PRO A 664 -40.36 -16.82 -21.90
C PRO A 664 -39.79 -15.44 -21.57
N GLU A 665 -40.64 -14.52 -21.13
CA GLU A 665 -40.23 -13.18 -20.70
C GLU A 665 -39.44 -13.23 -19.38
N ALA A 666 -38.53 -12.26 -19.18
CA ALA A 666 -37.66 -12.18 -17.99
C ALA A 666 -38.43 -12.13 -16.65
N GLU A 667 -39.65 -11.62 -16.66
CA GLU A 667 -40.53 -11.57 -15.48
C GLU A 667 -41.02 -12.97 -15.08
N THR A 668 -41.37 -13.83 -16.04
CA THR A 668 -41.84 -15.20 -15.80
C THR A 668 -40.74 -16.07 -15.20
N TRP A 669 -39.49 -15.89 -15.65
CA TRP A 669 -38.32 -16.52 -15.04
C TRP A 669 -38.12 -16.08 -13.58
N SER A 670 -38.26 -14.79 -13.30
CA SER A 670 -38.11 -14.25 -11.95
C SER A 670 -39.18 -14.80 -10.98
N LYS A 671 -40.43 -14.94 -11.44
CA LYS A 671 -41.52 -15.57 -10.68
C LYS A 671 -41.25 -17.05 -10.40
N THR A 672 -40.75 -17.78 -11.40
CA THR A 672 -40.41 -19.21 -11.30
C THR A 672 -39.24 -19.46 -10.33
N ILE A 673 -38.15 -18.70 -10.44
CA ILE A 673 -36.99 -18.78 -9.52
C ILE A 673 -37.41 -18.47 -8.08
N ASN A 674 -38.28 -17.48 -7.87
CA ASN A 674 -38.82 -17.19 -6.53
C ASN A 674 -39.71 -18.33 -5.99
N ALA A 675 -40.51 -18.99 -6.85
CA ALA A 675 -41.31 -20.16 -6.46
C ALA A 675 -40.45 -21.37 -6.09
N ALA A 676 -39.37 -21.63 -6.84
CA ALA A 676 -38.36 -22.63 -6.49
C ALA A 676 -37.65 -22.27 -5.17
N GLY A 677 -37.26 -21.00 -5.00
CA GLY A 677 -36.62 -20.50 -3.77
C GLY A 677 -37.51 -20.62 -2.53
N LEU A 678 -38.83 -20.55 -2.72
CA LEU A 678 -39.80 -20.75 -1.65
C LEU A 678 -39.73 -22.18 -1.07
N GLN A 679 -39.33 -23.20 -1.85
CA GLN A 679 -39.20 -24.59 -1.37
C GLN A 679 -38.19 -24.70 -0.23
N ARG A 680 -37.02 -24.08 -0.38
CA ARG A 680 -35.98 -24.03 0.65
C ARG A 680 -36.54 -23.46 1.96
N THR A 681 -37.32 -22.39 1.89
CA THR A 681 -37.92 -21.74 3.05
C THR A 681 -39.01 -22.60 3.69
N LEU A 682 -39.91 -23.17 2.89
CA LEU A 682 -41.00 -24.02 3.36
C LEU A 682 -40.49 -25.33 4.00
N SER A 683 -39.39 -25.90 3.49
CA SER A 683 -38.74 -27.09 4.06
C SER A 683 -38.32 -26.91 5.52
N GLN A 684 -37.80 -25.71 5.85
CA GLN A 684 -37.42 -25.39 7.22
C GLN A 684 -38.66 -25.06 8.06
N ARG A 685 -39.60 -24.32 7.47
CA ARG A 685 -40.81 -23.84 8.15
C ARG A 685 -41.72 -24.96 8.65
N MET A 686 -41.91 -26.04 7.89
CA MET A 686 -42.71 -27.18 8.36
C MET A 686 -42.10 -27.85 9.60
N THR A 687 -40.76 -27.86 9.69
CA THR A 687 -40.03 -28.40 10.85
C THR A 687 -40.14 -27.48 12.05
N ILE A 688 -40.03 -26.17 11.84
CA ILE A 688 -40.22 -25.15 12.88
C ILE A 688 -41.63 -25.26 13.48
N GLU A 689 -42.65 -25.33 12.62
CA GLU A 689 -44.05 -25.43 13.05
C GLU A 689 -44.29 -26.73 13.84
N PHE A 690 -43.67 -27.84 13.44
CA PHE A 690 -43.67 -29.07 14.24
C PHE A 690 -42.97 -28.90 15.59
N LEU A 691 -41.79 -28.30 15.63
CA LEU A 691 -41.02 -28.09 16.87
C LEU A 691 -41.75 -27.15 17.85
N LEU A 692 -42.46 -26.14 17.34
CA LEU A 692 -43.31 -25.28 18.17
C LEU A 692 -44.45 -26.07 18.81
N VAL A 693 -45.07 -27.00 18.07
CA VAL A 693 -46.07 -27.94 18.63
C VAL A 693 -45.43 -28.85 19.68
N ALA A 694 -44.25 -29.40 19.40
CA ALA A 694 -43.51 -30.26 20.31
C ALA A 694 -43.14 -29.57 21.63
N LEU A 695 -42.84 -28.27 21.58
CA LEU A 695 -42.51 -27.43 22.73
C LEU A 695 -43.74 -26.84 23.44
N GLY A 696 -44.94 -27.10 22.94
CA GLY A 696 -46.19 -26.57 23.53
C GLY A 696 -46.44 -25.08 23.27
N ILE A 697 -45.77 -24.50 22.27
CA ILE A 697 -45.93 -23.09 21.88
C ILE A 697 -47.06 -23.01 20.84
N ASP A 698 -48.21 -22.47 21.23
CA ASP A 698 -49.43 -22.35 20.42
C ASP A 698 -49.71 -23.60 19.54
N PRO A 699 -49.87 -24.79 20.15
CA PRO A 699 -49.80 -26.06 19.46
C PRO A 699 -50.93 -26.27 18.44
N ASP A 700 -52.12 -25.71 18.68
CA ASP A 700 -53.25 -25.86 17.76
C ASP A 700 -53.07 -25.01 16.51
N ALA A 701 -52.63 -23.75 16.65
CA ALA A 701 -52.37 -22.89 15.51
C ALA A 701 -51.16 -23.37 14.71
N ASN A 702 -50.08 -23.78 15.39
CA ASN A 702 -48.87 -24.26 14.71
C ASN A 702 -49.09 -25.61 14.02
N ARG A 703 -49.96 -26.48 14.54
CA ARG A 703 -50.41 -27.70 13.83
C ARG A 703 -51.13 -27.35 12.53
N GLN A 704 -52.04 -26.37 12.55
CA GLN A 704 -52.73 -25.94 11.33
C GLN A 704 -51.78 -25.28 10.32
N LYS A 705 -50.84 -24.45 10.81
CA LYS A 705 -49.79 -23.85 9.97
C LYS A 705 -48.92 -24.93 9.33
N MET A 706 -48.50 -25.94 10.08
CA MET A 706 -47.69 -27.07 9.58
C MET A 706 -48.36 -27.78 8.39
N HIS A 707 -49.61 -28.20 8.53
CA HIS A 707 -50.32 -28.85 7.42
C HIS A 707 -50.49 -27.92 6.21
N THR A 708 -50.70 -26.62 6.46
CA THR A 708 -50.78 -25.61 5.39
C THR A 708 -49.44 -25.47 4.67
N THR A 709 -48.33 -25.45 5.40
CA THR A 709 -46.96 -25.38 4.85
C THR A 709 -46.61 -26.63 4.05
N ILE A 710 -46.94 -27.83 4.55
CA ILE A 710 -46.76 -29.11 3.86
C ILE A 710 -47.55 -29.11 2.54
N SER A 711 -48.83 -28.75 2.59
CA SER A 711 -49.68 -28.67 1.40
C SER A 711 -49.15 -27.66 0.37
N ARG A 712 -48.68 -26.50 0.85
CA ARG A 712 -48.10 -25.46 -0.01
C ARG A 712 -46.78 -25.89 -0.66
N TYR A 713 -45.93 -26.60 0.07
CA TYR A 713 -44.69 -27.18 -0.48
C TYR A 713 -45.03 -28.13 -1.64
N GLY A 714 -45.88 -29.13 -1.37
CA GLY A 714 -46.30 -30.11 -2.37
C GLY A 714 -46.94 -29.47 -3.61
N ALA A 715 -47.85 -28.51 -3.42
CA ALA A 715 -48.48 -27.80 -4.52
C ALA A 715 -47.48 -27.00 -5.38
N THR A 716 -46.46 -26.41 -4.76
CA THR A 716 -45.45 -25.64 -5.50
C THR A 716 -44.48 -26.55 -6.25
N VAL A 717 -44.11 -27.71 -5.71
CA VAL A 717 -43.33 -28.73 -6.45
C VAL A 717 -44.10 -29.19 -7.69
N GLN A 718 -45.42 -29.40 -7.57
CA GLN A 718 -46.27 -29.73 -8.71
C GLN A 718 -46.34 -28.59 -9.74
N ASP A 719 -46.46 -27.34 -9.28
CA ASP A 719 -46.41 -26.15 -10.15
C ASP A 719 -45.06 -26.08 -10.91
N LEU A 720 -43.93 -26.43 -10.28
CA LEU A 720 -42.60 -26.43 -10.91
C LEU A 720 -42.39 -27.61 -11.87
N MET A 721 -43.07 -28.73 -11.67
CA MET A 721 -43.02 -29.87 -12.58
C MET A 721 -43.87 -29.66 -13.83
N ALA A 722 -45.14 -29.27 -13.64
CA ALA A 722 -46.14 -29.21 -14.70
C ALA A 722 -46.31 -27.79 -15.30
N GLY A 723 -45.78 -26.76 -14.65
CA GLY A 723 -46.06 -25.37 -14.95
C GLY A 723 -47.43 -24.94 -14.44
N ASN A 724 -47.59 -23.64 -14.17
CA ASN A 724 -48.87 -23.05 -13.76
C ASN A 724 -49.09 -21.71 -14.44
N SER A 725 -49.94 -21.71 -15.48
CA SER A 725 -50.24 -20.51 -16.26
C SER A 725 -50.94 -19.41 -15.45
N SER A 726 -51.72 -19.76 -14.44
CA SER A 726 -52.44 -18.78 -13.60
C SER A 726 -51.52 -18.06 -12.61
N ARG A 727 -50.37 -18.66 -12.27
CA ARG A 727 -49.35 -18.09 -11.38
C ARG A 727 -48.09 -17.65 -12.12
N GLU A 728 -48.09 -17.78 -13.44
CA GLU A 728 -46.94 -17.51 -14.31
C GLU A 728 -45.67 -18.26 -13.87
N ILE A 729 -45.84 -19.54 -13.50
CA ILE A 729 -44.74 -20.45 -13.14
C ILE A 729 -44.46 -21.34 -14.34
N LEU A 730 -43.19 -21.40 -14.76
CA LEU A 730 -42.76 -22.28 -15.84
C LEU A 730 -42.73 -23.73 -15.37
N ALA A 731 -43.01 -24.65 -16.29
CA ALA A 731 -42.76 -26.07 -16.09
C ALA A 731 -41.26 -26.35 -16.00
N ALA A 732 -40.89 -27.57 -15.62
CA ALA A 732 -39.51 -27.99 -15.55
C ALA A 732 -38.81 -27.75 -16.90
N PRO A 733 -37.65 -27.05 -16.93
CA PRO A 733 -37.03 -26.58 -18.16
C PRO A 733 -36.46 -27.72 -19.01
N THR A 734 -36.07 -28.83 -18.39
CA THR A 734 -35.53 -30.03 -19.06
C THR A 734 -36.12 -31.31 -18.47
N ALA A 735 -36.00 -32.42 -19.22
CA ALA A 735 -36.39 -33.75 -18.75
C ALA A 735 -35.60 -34.19 -17.49
N ASP A 736 -34.35 -33.76 -17.37
CA ASP A 736 -33.49 -34.05 -16.22
C ASP A 736 -33.98 -33.34 -14.96
N VAL A 737 -34.37 -32.06 -15.07
CA VAL A 737 -34.93 -31.31 -13.93
C VAL A 737 -36.27 -31.90 -13.49
N LEU A 738 -37.11 -32.31 -14.45
CA LEU A 738 -38.36 -33.01 -14.14
C LEU A 738 -38.09 -34.34 -13.42
N THR A 739 -37.11 -35.10 -13.89
CA THR A 739 -36.71 -36.37 -13.28
C THR A 739 -36.17 -36.14 -11.87
N TYR A 740 -35.35 -35.11 -11.65
CA TYR A 740 -34.83 -34.76 -10.33
C TYR A 740 -35.94 -34.37 -9.34
N LEU A 741 -36.92 -33.56 -9.78
CA LEU A 741 -38.09 -33.21 -8.96
C LEU A 741 -38.89 -34.46 -8.56
N GLN A 742 -39.02 -35.45 -9.46
CA GLN A 742 -39.77 -36.69 -9.22
C GLN A 742 -39.01 -37.74 -8.39
N ALA A 743 -37.71 -37.90 -8.65
CA ALA A 743 -36.91 -38.98 -8.08
C ALA A 743 -36.21 -38.60 -6.77
N GLU A 744 -35.90 -37.32 -6.58
CA GLU A 744 -35.14 -36.85 -5.40
C GLU A 744 -36.00 -35.99 -4.47
N VAL A 745 -36.66 -34.95 -5.02
CA VAL A 745 -37.38 -33.96 -4.19
C VAL A 745 -38.67 -34.52 -3.61
N LEU A 746 -39.53 -35.11 -4.45
CA LEU A 746 -40.82 -35.67 -4.04
C LEU A 746 -40.70 -36.79 -2.98
N PRO A 747 -39.79 -37.78 -3.15
CA PRO A 747 -39.62 -38.84 -2.15
C PRO A 747 -39.07 -38.30 -0.82
N THR A 748 -38.09 -37.41 -0.87
CA THR A 748 -37.51 -36.77 0.33
C THR A 748 -38.56 -35.94 1.07
N PHE A 749 -39.38 -35.17 0.34
CA PHE A 749 -40.50 -34.41 0.91
C PHE A 749 -41.53 -35.33 1.55
N THR A 750 -41.94 -36.39 0.85
CA THR A 750 -42.97 -37.33 1.33
C THR A 750 -42.50 -38.05 2.59
N SER A 751 -41.21 -38.42 2.66
CA SER A 751 -40.59 -38.98 3.85
C SER A 751 -40.73 -38.04 5.04
N LEU A 752 -40.28 -36.78 4.89
CA LEU A 752 -40.33 -35.80 5.98
C LEU A 752 -41.77 -35.45 6.36
N SER A 753 -42.66 -35.21 5.40
CA SER A 753 -44.05 -34.83 5.70
C SER A 753 -44.79 -35.94 6.45
N SER A 754 -44.59 -37.20 6.05
CA SER A 754 -45.20 -38.36 6.73
C SER A 754 -44.65 -38.48 8.15
N LEU A 755 -43.35 -38.25 8.32
CA LEU A 755 -42.70 -38.28 9.63
C LEU A 755 -43.31 -37.24 10.57
N LEU A 756 -43.40 -35.99 10.11
CA LEU A 756 -43.98 -34.87 10.87
C LEU A 756 -45.44 -35.14 11.24
N GLU A 757 -46.27 -35.55 10.28
CA GLU A 757 -47.72 -35.77 10.48
C GLU A 757 -48.02 -36.96 11.40
N ALA A 758 -47.18 -38.00 11.40
CA ALA A 758 -47.38 -39.19 12.24
C ALA A 758 -47.09 -38.94 13.73
N ASN A 759 -46.35 -37.89 14.09
CA ASN A 759 -45.80 -37.71 15.44
C ASN A 759 -46.17 -36.36 16.08
N VAL A 760 -47.23 -35.72 15.59
CA VAL A 760 -47.72 -34.41 16.06
C VAL A 760 -48.32 -34.51 17.48
N GLY A 761 -47.48 -34.70 18.49
CA GLY A 761 -47.87 -34.71 19.91
C GLY A 761 -47.00 -35.53 20.87
N LEU A 762 -46.04 -36.35 20.41
CA LEU A 762 -45.18 -37.17 21.29
C LEU A 762 -43.75 -37.33 20.73
N PRO A 763 -42.91 -36.28 20.77
CA PRO A 763 -41.55 -36.41 20.27
C PRO A 763 -40.67 -37.10 21.33
N SER A 764 -40.12 -38.26 20.97
CA SER A 764 -38.93 -38.78 21.66
C SER A 764 -37.68 -38.09 21.09
N GLY A 765 -36.60 -37.96 21.86
CA GLY A 765 -35.36 -37.33 21.39
C GLY A 765 -34.76 -38.01 20.14
N ALA A 766 -34.97 -39.33 19.99
CA ALA A 766 -34.54 -40.08 18.80
C ALA A 766 -35.27 -39.63 17.53
N PHE A 767 -36.56 -39.35 17.65
CA PHE A 767 -37.41 -38.92 16.54
C PHE A 767 -37.10 -37.48 16.09
N LEU A 768 -36.80 -36.59 17.03
CA LEU A 768 -36.38 -35.22 16.72
C LEU A 768 -35.05 -35.17 15.95
N ASN A 769 -34.13 -36.11 16.23
CA ASN A 769 -32.90 -36.26 15.45
C ASN A 769 -33.14 -36.77 14.03
N GLU A 770 -34.10 -37.67 13.84
CA GLU A 770 -34.49 -38.14 12.51
C GLU A 770 -35.12 -37.01 11.68
N ILE A 771 -36.01 -36.21 12.29
CA ILE A 771 -36.55 -34.99 11.66
C ILE A 771 -35.40 -34.08 11.23
N ARG A 772 -34.44 -33.82 12.12
CA ARG A 772 -33.29 -32.94 11.82
C ARG A 772 -32.54 -33.39 10.56
N GLN A 773 -32.28 -34.69 10.42
CA GLN A 773 -31.60 -35.26 9.25
C GLN A 773 -32.44 -35.13 7.98
N GLN A 774 -33.72 -35.49 8.03
CA GLN A 774 -34.60 -35.41 6.86
C GLN A 774 -34.88 -33.96 6.43
N THR A 775 -34.96 -33.02 7.37
CA THR A 775 -35.06 -31.57 7.08
C THR A 775 -33.81 -31.03 6.39
N ALA A 776 -32.62 -31.55 6.74
CA ALA A 776 -31.38 -31.19 6.07
C ALA A 776 -31.33 -31.74 4.63
N ALA A 777 -31.69 -33.00 4.44
CA ALA A 777 -31.78 -33.62 3.12
C ALA A 777 -32.78 -32.89 2.20
N LEU A 778 -33.96 -32.53 2.73
CA LEU A 778 -34.95 -31.79 1.96
C LEU A 778 -34.48 -30.39 1.57
N LEU A 779 -33.70 -29.73 2.45
CA LEU A 779 -33.10 -28.43 2.13
C LEU A 779 -32.09 -28.53 1.00
N GLU A 780 -31.22 -29.55 1.04
CA GLU A 780 -30.18 -29.79 0.03
C GLU A 780 -30.79 -30.00 -1.36
N VAL A 781 -31.77 -30.91 -1.47
CA VAL A 781 -32.44 -31.15 -2.76
C VAL A 781 -33.24 -29.93 -3.21
N SER A 782 -33.84 -29.16 -2.29
CA SER A 782 -34.52 -27.90 -2.61
C SER A 782 -33.55 -26.78 -3.03
N MET A 783 -32.28 -26.84 -2.60
CA MET A 783 -31.25 -25.89 -3.02
C MET A 783 -30.88 -26.09 -4.47
N ALA A 784 -30.64 -27.34 -4.87
CA ALA A 784 -30.31 -27.72 -6.25
C ALA A 784 -31.39 -27.33 -7.27
N VAL A 785 -32.68 -27.48 -6.93
CA VAL A 785 -33.80 -27.11 -7.83
C VAL A 785 -33.69 -25.67 -8.31
N VAL A 786 -33.41 -24.73 -7.40
CA VAL A 786 -33.30 -23.31 -7.77
C VAL A 786 -32.10 -23.06 -8.67
N ASP A 787 -30.98 -23.76 -8.45
CA ASP A 787 -29.79 -23.59 -9.27
C ASP A 787 -30.06 -24.04 -10.70
N PHE A 788 -30.78 -25.15 -10.90
CA PHE A 788 -31.27 -25.56 -12.22
C PHE A 788 -32.14 -24.51 -12.92
N PHE A 789 -33.05 -23.85 -12.19
CA PHE A 789 -33.90 -22.80 -12.76
C PHE A 789 -33.13 -21.50 -13.05
N VAL A 790 -32.09 -21.18 -12.28
CA VAL A 790 -31.20 -20.03 -12.54
C VAL A 790 -30.34 -20.27 -13.78
N GLU A 791 -29.77 -21.47 -13.91
CA GLU A 791 -29.00 -21.88 -15.09
C GLU A 791 -29.84 -21.88 -16.36
N ALA A 792 -31.07 -22.41 -16.29
CA ALA A 792 -32.00 -22.41 -17.42
C ALA A 792 -32.42 -20.99 -17.85
N ALA A 793 -32.62 -20.07 -16.89
CA ALA A 793 -32.92 -18.67 -17.20
C ALA A 793 -31.73 -18.00 -17.93
N ALA A 794 -30.50 -18.25 -17.48
CA ALA A 794 -29.29 -17.74 -18.10
C ALA A 794 -29.10 -18.28 -19.53
N ALA A 795 -29.33 -19.59 -19.74
CA ALA A 795 -29.25 -20.23 -21.04
C ALA A 795 -30.27 -19.67 -22.06
N SER A 796 -31.46 -19.27 -21.60
CA SER A 796 -32.47 -18.64 -22.47
C SER A 796 -32.15 -17.20 -22.90
N GLY A 797 -31.01 -16.65 -22.47
CA GLY A 797 -30.63 -15.26 -22.75
C GLY A 797 -31.48 -14.23 -21.99
N ALA A 798 -32.20 -14.65 -20.95
CA ALA A 798 -33.01 -13.75 -20.16
C ALA A 798 -32.10 -12.96 -19.21
N GLN A 799 -31.91 -11.66 -19.48
CA GLN A 799 -31.26 -10.74 -18.53
C GLN A 799 -32.20 -10.49 -17.35
N THR A 800 -32.24 -11.44 -16.42
CA THR A 800 -33.11 -11.38 -15.24
C THR A 800 -32.33 -10.83 -14.04
N ALA A 801 -33.04 -10.20 -13.10
CA ALA A 801 -32.54 -9.95 -11.74
C ALA A 801 -32.44 -11.26 -10.92
N GLY A 802 -32.47 -12.44 -11.56
CA GLY A 802 -32.65 -13.76 -10.95
C GLY A 802 -31.58 -14.10 -9.90
N LEU A 803 -30.32 -13.68 -10.11
CA LEU A 803 -29.25 -13.84 -9.13
C LEU A 803 -29.53 -13.03 -7.85
N LEU A 804 -29.97 -11.78 -7.99
CA LEU A 804 -30.28 -10.90 -6.87
C LEU A 804 -31.54 -11.36 -6.11
N VAL A 805 -32.55 -11.87 -6.83
CA VAL A 805 -33.75 -12.50 -6.26
C VAL A 805 -33.42 -13.80 -5.53
N ASN A 806 -32.50 -14.63 -6.05
CA ASN A 806 -32.01 -15.84 -5.39
C ASN A 806 -31.25 -15.50 -4.10
N VAL A 807 -30.35 -14.50 -4.14
CA VAL A 807 -29.57 -14.05 -2.99
C VAL A 807 -30.46 -13.42 -1.90
N ALA A 808 -31.40 -12.55 -2.27
CA ALA A 808 -32.41 -12.01 -1.33
C ALA A 808 -33.34 -13.12 -0.78
N GLY A 809 -33.69 -14.10 -1.62
CA GLY A 809 -34.44 -15.28 -1.22
C GLY A 809 -33.72 -16.13 -0.18
N ARG A 810 -32.39 -16.25 -0.27
CA ARG A 810 -31.54 -17.02 0.66
C ARG A 810 -31.60 -16.47 2.09
N GLN A 811 -31.71 -15.15 2.26
CA GLN A 811 -31.83 -14.53 3.59
C GLN A 811 -33.04 -15.07 4.36
N ARG A 812 -34.18 -15.27 3.69
CA ARG A 812 -35.39 -15.84 4.32
C ARG A 812 -35.16 -17.26 4.81
N THR A 813 -34.45 -18.06 4.01
CA THR A 813 -34.11 -19.43 4.40
C THR A 813 -33.16 -19.45 5.60
N ILE A 814 -32.15 -18.58 5.62
CA ILE A 814 -31.21 -18.49 6.75
C ILE A 814 -31.95 -18.10 8.04
N LEU A 815 -32.91 -17.18 7.99
CA LEU A 815 -33.74 -16.83 9.14
C LEU A 815 -34.54 -18.03 9.67
N GLN A 816 -35.12 -18.84 8.77
CA GLN A 816 -35.80 -20.08 9.19
C GLN A 816 -34.80 -21.06 9.82
N LYS A 817 -33.58 -21.19 9.29
CA LYS A 817 -32.56 -22.05 9.89
C LYS A 817 -32.19 -21.58 11.31
N LEU A 818 -31.97 -20.28 11.52
CA LEU A 818 -31.71 -19.71 12.85
C LEU A 818 -32.79 -20.11 13.85
N LEU A 819 -34.07 -19.83 13.53
CA LEU A 819 -35.19 -20.19 14.40
C LEU A 819 -35.28 -21.71 14.63
N LYS A 820 -35.06 -22.53 13.60
CA LYS A 820 -35.06 -23.99 13.71
C LYS A 820 -33.98 -24.48 14.68
N HIS A 821 -32.76 -23.93 14.61
CA HIS A 821 -31.67 -24.29 15.51
C HIS A 821 -31.99 -23.89 16.96
N VAL A 822 -32.56 -22.71 17.19
CA VAL A 822 -33.05 -22.30 18.52
C VAL A 822 -34.10 -23.27 19.06
N LEU A 823 -35.03 -23.73 18.22
CA LEU A 823 -36.06 -24.67 18.63
C LEU A 823 -35.51 -26.08 18.94
N PHE A 824 -34.50 -26.54 18.20
CA PHE A 824 -33.82 -27.80 18.53
C PHE A 824 -33.06 -27.72 19.86
N ILE A 825 -32.41 -26.58 20.13
CA ILE A 825 -31.76 -26.30 21.41
C ILE A 825 -32.80 -26.26 22.54
N ALA A 826 -33.94 -25.57 22.34
CA ALA A 826 -35.02 -25.51 23.33
C ALA A 826 -35.63 -26.88 23.63
N ALA A 827 -35.62 -27.79 22.66
CA ALA A 827 -36.05 -29.17 22.77
C ALA A 827 -34.98 -30.11 23.36
N ASP A 828 -33.80 -29.59 23.72
CA ASP A 828 -32.65 -30.34 24.25
C ASP A 828 -32.16 -31.45 23.29
N VAL A 829 -32.12 -31.14 21.99
CA VAL A 829 -31.71 -32.08 20.93
C VAL A 829 -30.53 -31.54 20.15
N SER A 830 -29.42 -32.30 20.14
CA SER A 830 -28.21 -31.94 19.40
C SER A 830 -27.78 -30.49 19.65
N VAL A 831 -27.73 -30.09 20.93
CA VAL A 831 -27.51 -28.70 21.38
C VAL A 831 -26.19 -28.15 20.83
N GLU A 832 -25.10 -28.90 20.93
CA GLU A 832 -23.77 -28.49 20.45
C GLU A 832 -23.75 -28.26 18.93
N GLU A 833 -24.22 -29.23 18.14
CA GLU A 833 -24.30 -29.09 16.67
C GLU A 833 -25.23 -27.94 16.26
N SER A 834 -26.30 -27.71 17.01
CA SER A 834 -27.24 -26.62 16.75
C SER A 834 -26.62 -25.26 17.08
N LEU A 835 -25.75 -25.16 18.10
CA LEU A 835 -25.00 -23.95 18.42
C LEU A 835 -23.96 -23.61 17.34
N GLU A 836 -23.22 -24.60 16.85
CA GLU A 836 -22.27 -24.42 15.74
C GLU A 836 -23.00 -23.93 14.47
N ALA A 837 -24.14 -24.55 14.16
CA ALA A 837 -24.96 -24.14 13.02
C ALA A 837 -25.57 -22.74 13.22
N LEU A 838 -25.98 -22.38 14.44
CA LEU A 838 -26.51 -21.07 14.79
C LEU A 838 -25.48 -19.96 14.56
N GLU A 839 -24.23 -20.18 14.98
CA GLU A 839 -23.12 -19.24 14.76
C GLU A 839 -22.82 -19.07 13.27
N SER A 840 -22.69 -20.19 12.54
CA SER A 840 -22.43 -20.17 11.09
C SER A 840 -23.54 -19.46 10.32
N ASP A 841 -24.81 -19.72 10.66
CA ASP A 841 -25.96 -19.13 9.98
C ASP A 841 -26.14 -17.66 10.32
N GLN A 842 -25.81 -17.23 11.53
CA GLN A 842 -25.86 -15.82 11.91
C GLN A 842 -24.86 -15.01 11.08
N ARG A 843 -23.60 -15.50 10.96
CA ARG A 843 -22.58 -14.86 10.13
C ARG A 843 -23.00 -14.82 8.66
N LEU A 844 -23.49 -15.95 8.14
CA LEU A 844 -23.95 -16.03 6.75
C LEU A 844 -25.10 -15.07 6.46
N PHE A 845 -26.04 -14.87 7.40
CA PHE A 845 -27.10 -13.87 7.26
C PHE A 845 -26.53 -12.46 7.17
N GLU A 846 -25.67 -12.09 8.12
CA GLU A 846 -25.07 -10.75 8.20
C GLU A 846 -24.23 -10.43 6.95
N ASP A 847 -23.42 -11.37 6.48
CA ASP A 847 -22.61 -11.23 5.27
C ASP A 847 -23.47 -11.10 4.01
N THR A 848 -24.49 -11.96 3.87
CA THR A 848 -25.41 -11.92 2.72
C THR A 848 -26.21 -10.59 2.72
N HIS A 849 -26.65 -10.13 3.88
CA HIS A 849 -27.37 -8.86 4.03
C HIS A 849 -26.53 -7.66 3.65
N ASN A 850 -25.29 -7.62 4.12
CA ASN A 850 -24.34 -6.57 3.77
C ASN A 850 -23.98 -6.59 2.29
N ALA A 851 -23.80 -7.77 1.69
CA ALA A 851 -23.51 -7.92 0.26
C ALA A 851 -24.65 -7.38 -0.63
N ILE A 852 -25.91 -7.63 -0.25
CA ILE A 852 -27.08 -7.10 -0.99
C ILE A 852 -27.12 -5.57 -0.95
N ILE A 853 -26.77 -4.96 0.19
CA ILE A 853 -26.86 -3.49 0.36
C ILE A 853 -25.62 -2.77 -0.19
N GLN A 854 -24.43 -3.25 0.16
CA GLN A 854 -23.14 -2.60 -0.09
C GLN A 854 -22.40 -3.13 -1.33
N GLY A 855 -22.96 -4.12 -2.02
CA GLY A 855 -22.34 -4.83 -3.13
C GLY A 855 -21.24 -5.79 -2.68
N ALA A 856 -20.95 -6.77 -3.53
CA ALA A 856 -19.89 -7.74 -3.35
C ALA A 856 -19.26 -8.06 -4.71
N GLU A 857 -18.07 -7.49 -4.98
CA GLU A 857 -17.36 -7.68 -6.25
C GLU A 857 -17.03 -9.15 -6.50
N TRP A 858 -16.64 -9.89 -5.47
CA TRP A 858 -16.34 -11.32 -5.55
C TRP A 858 -17.54 -12.20 -5.93
N ALA A 859 -18.76 -11.69 -5.74
CA ALA A 859 -20.01 -12.40 -6.07
C ALA A 859 -20.74 -11.78 -7.27
N SER A 860 -20.13 -10.81 -7.96
CA SER A 860 -20.77 -10.01 -9.01
C SER A 860 -22.09 -9.36 -8.57
N ILE A 861 -22.23 -9.03 -7.27
CA ILE A 861 -23.41 -8.35 -6.72
C ILE A 861 -23.15 -6.85 -6.77
N PRO A 862 -23.87 -6.09 -7.62
CA PRO A 862 -23.71 -4.64 -7.65
C PRO A 862 -24.27 -3.99 -6.38
N ARG A 863 -23.77 -2.81 -6.05
CA ARG A 863 -24.32 -1.97 -4.97
C ARG A 863 -25.79 -1.66 -5.21
N LEU A 864 -26.59 -1.69 -4.14
CA LEU A 864 -28.01 -1.38 -4.23
C LEU A 864 -28.25 0.13 -4.38
N THR A 865 -28.53 0.57 -5.60
CA THR A 865 -28.77 1.99 -5.91
C THR A 865 -30.25 2.38 -5.95
N ARG A 866 -31.17 1.42 -6.01
CA ARG A 866 -32.62 1.67 -6.09
C ARG A 866 -33.17 2.10 -4.73
N LEU A 867 -33.72 3.32 -4.66
CA LEU A 867 -34.16 3.98 -3.43
C LEU A 867 -35.21 3.18 -2.66
N CYS A 868 -36.23 2.63 -3.34
CA CYS A 868 -37.33 1.93 -2.67
C CYS A 868 -36.90 0.60 -2.12
N THR A 869 -36.11 -0.12 -2.91
CA THR A 869 -35.49 -1.35 -2.47
C THR A 869 -34.56 -1.11 -1.27
N LEU A 870 -33.72 -0.06 -1.31
CA LEU A 870 -32.83 0.30 -0.18
C LEU A 870 -33.61 0.67 1.08
N HIS A 871 -34.67 1.48 0.93
CA HIS A 871 -35.55 1.84 2.04
C HIS A 871 -36.23 0.62 2.67
N GLN A 872 -36.63 -0.35 1.86
CA GLN A 872 -37.21 -1.60 2.36
C GLN A 872 -36.16 -2.48 3.07
N MET A 873 -34.92 -2.52 2.59
CA MET A 873 -33.81 -3.25 3.23
C MET A 873 -33.41 -2.68 4.60
N ARG A 874 -33.61 -1.38 4.83
CA ARG A 874 -33.48 -0.77 6.17
C ARG A 874 -34.43 -1.40 7.18
N ASP A 875 -35.67 -1.65 6.78
CA ASP A 875 -36.69 -2.25 7.66
C ASP A 875 -36.37 -3.71 7.96
N VAL A 876 -35.84 -4.45 6.98
CA VAL A 876 -35.30 -5.81 7.20
C VAL A 876 -34.18 -5.79 8.25
N THR A 877 -33.26 -4.83 8.16
CA THR A 877 -32.17 -4.67 9.14
C THR A 877 -32.73 -4.44 10.55
N PHE A 878 -33.68 -3.52 10.69
CA PHE A 878 -34.26 -3.16 11.99
C PHE A 878 -34.92 -4.35 12.67
N TYR A 879 -35.81 -5.06 11.98
CA TYR A 879 -36.52 -6.17 12.60
C TYR A 879 -35.62 -7.37 12.90
N TYR A 880 -34.53 -7.58 12.14
CA TYR A 880 -33.53 -8.61 12.46
C TYR A 880 -32.75 -8.29 13.74
N GLU A 881 -32.25 -7.06 13.86
CA GLU A 881 -31.47 -6.61 15.03
C GLU A 881 -32.29 -6.68 16.32
N GLU A 882 -33.54 -6.21 16.28
CA GLU A 882 -34.43 -6.18 17.45
C GLU A 882 -35.00 -7.57 17.81
N GLY A 883 -35.29 -8.39 16.81
CA GLY A 883 -36.09 -9.60 17.01
C GLY A 883 -35.32 -10.93 17.07
N ILE A 884 -34.13 -10.99 16.49
CA ILE A 884 -33.41 -12.25 16.22
C ILE A 884 -31.97 -12.21 16.71
N ARG A 885 -31.22 -11.14 16.40
CA ARG A 885 -29.78 -11.09 16.67
C ARG A 885 -29.44 -11.13 18.17
N GLY A 886 -30.18 -10.39 18.99
CA GLY A 886 -29.98 -10.34 20.44
C GLY A 886 -30.09 -11.70 21.12
N PRO A 887 -31.24 -12.40 21.00
CA PRO A 887 -31.42 -13.73 21.58
C PRO A 887 -30.36 -14.74 21.13
N VAL A 888 -30.04 -14.76 19.82
CA VAL A 888 -29.01 -15.64 19.27
C VAL A 888 -27.64 -15.37 19.88
N ARG A 889 -27.24 -14.10 19.96
CA ARG A 889 -25.97 -13.71 20.61
C ARG A 889 -25.94 -14.14 22.07
N ASP A 890 -27.03 -13.93 22.80
CA ASP A 890 -27.08 -14.26 24.23
C ASP A 890 -26.91 -15.78 24.43
N MET A 891 -27.51 -16.62 23.58
CA MET A 891 -27.29 -18.07 23.57
C MET A 891 -25.86 -18.47 23.23
N LEU A 892 -25.23 -17.83 22.23
CA LEU A 892 -23.83 -18.12 21.84
C LEU A 892 -22.81 -17.68 22.89
N SER A 893 -23.20 -16.79 23.81
CA SER A 893 -22.34 -16.29 24.90
C SER A 893 -22.58 -16.97 26.25
N ALA A 894 -23.58 -17.84 26.34
CA ALA A 894 -23.95 -18.51 27.59
C ALA A 894 -23.25 -19.87 27.73
N ASP A 895 -23.03 -20.29 28.98
CA ASP A 895 -22.56 -21.64 29.26
C ASP A 895 -23.63 -22.67 28.90
N LEU A 896 -23.22 -23.85 28.41
CA LEU A 896 -24.10 -24.90 27.89
C LEU A 896 -25.36 -25.20 28.74
N PRO A 897 -25.30 -25.25 30.09
CA PRO A 897 -26.50 -25.50 30.91
C PRO A 897 -27.59 -24.41 30.81
N ASP A 898 -27.19 -23.16 30.57
CA ASP A 898 -28.10 -22.01 30.50
C ASP A 898 -28.66 -21.80 29.09
N VAL A 899 -28.01 -22.35 28.06
CA VAL A 899 -28.41 -22.23 26.66
C VAL A 899 -29.82 -22.77 26.43
N VAL A 900 -30.16 -23.94 26.98
CA VAL A 900 -31.49 -24.54 26.79
C VAL A 900 -32.59 -23.67 27.41
N ALA A 901 -32.35 -23.11 28.59
CA ALA A 901 -33.29 -22.21 29.26
C ALA A 901 -33.48 -20.91 28.46
N LEU A 902 -32.39 -20.33 27.95
CA LEU A 902 -32.44 -19.15 27.09
C LEU A 902 -33.18 -19.44 25.77
N ALA A 903 -32.94 -20.61 25.16
CA ALA A 903 -33.63 -21.03 23.96
C ALA A 903 -35.13 -21.23 24.18
N GLN A 904 -35.55 -21.78 25.32
CA GLN A 904 -36.96 -21.90 25.69
C GLN A 904 -37.66 -20.55 25.87
N ILE A 905 -36.94 -19.53 26.35
CA ILE A 905 -37.45 -18.14 26.45
C ILE A 905 -37.46 -17.45 25.07
N ALA A 906 -36.43 -17.69 24.26
CA ALA A 906 -36.25 -17.05 22.97
C ALA A 906 -37.20 -17.63 21.89
N ALA A 907 -37.43 -18.94 21.89
CA ALA A 907 -38.25 -19.66 20.93
C ALA A 907 -39.61 -19.02 20.63
N PRO A 908 -40.47 -18.73 21.63
CA PRO A 908 -41.78 -18.10 21.38
C PRO A 908 -41.64 -16.66 20.85
N ASN A 909 -40.66 -15.90 21.35
CA ASN A 909 -40.44 -14.52 20.90
C ASN A 909 -39.94 -14.47 19.45
N MET A 910 -39.00 -15.35 19.10
CA MET A 910 -38.43 -15.44 17.75
C MET A 910 -39.42 -16.03 16.74
N SER A 911 -40.37 -16.87 17.18
CA SER A 911 -41.46 -17.34 16.31
C SER A 911 -42.48 -16.25 16.00
N ASP A 912 -42.78 -15.38 16.97
CA ASP A 912 -43.78 -14.31 16.84
C ASP A 912 -43.24 -13.05 16.13
N ASN A 913 -41.93 -12.80 16.21
CA ASN A 913 -41.24 -11.68 15.52
C ASN A 913 -41.23 -11.78 13.97
N THR A 914 -41.86 -12.81 13.41
CA THR A 914 -41.78 -13.16 11.99
C THR A 914 -42.77 -12.43 11.09
N ASP A 915 -43.82 -11.81 11.60
CA ASP A 915 -44.74 -11.05 10.72
C ASP A 915 -44.09 -9.77 10.20
N PRO A 916 -43.53 -8.85 11.01
CA PRO A 916 -42.95 -7.62 10.50
C PRO A 916 -41.65 -7.85 9.69
N LEU A 917 -40.77 -8.74 10.15
CA LEU A 917 -39.52 -9.08 9.44
C LEU A 917 -39.82 -9.84 8.15
N GLY A 918 -40.67 -10.87 8.21
CA GLY A 918 -41.06 -11.66 7.04
C GLY A 918 -41.81 -10.83 6.00
N VAL A 919 -42.71 -9.94 6.43
CA VAL A 919 -43.38 -8.97 5.54
C VAL A 919 -42.36 -8.04 4.90
N ALA A 920 -41.40 -7.50 5.67
CA ALA A 920 -40.37 -6.62 5.14
C ALA A 920 -39.47 -7.33 4.10
N MET A 921 -39.07 -8.57 4.37
CA MET A 921 -38.24 -9.37 3.45
C MET A 921 -39.01 -9.76 2.19
N ASN A 922 -40.29 -10.11 2.30
CA ASN A 922 -41.13 -10.41 1.15
C ASN A 922 -41.36 -9.16 0.29
N ALA A 923 -41.59 -8.00 0.91
CA ALA A 923 -41.67 -6.72 0.22
C ALA A 923 -40.36 -6.38 -0.50
N ALA A 924 -39.20 -6.62 0.15
CA ALA A 924 -37.89 -6.42 -0.48
C ALA A 924 -37.71 -7.28 -1.73
N VAL A 925 -38.05 -8.57 -1.66
CA VAL A 925 -37.98 -9.48 -2.83
C VAL A 925 -38.87 -9.00 -3.98
N GLN A 926 -40.07 -8.49 -3.70
CA GLN A 926 -40.94 -7.93 -4.75
C GLN A 926 -40.34 -6.67 -5.39
N LEU A 927 -39.70 -5.81 -4.61
CA LEU A 927 -39.01 -4.62 -5.14
C LEU A 927 -37.77 -4.99 -5.97
N PHE A 928 -37.07 -6.08 -5.64
CA PHE A 928 -36.01 -6.61 -6.50
C PHE A 928 -36.55 -7.14 -7.84
N ILE A 929 -37.76 -7.70 -7.86
CA ILE A 929 -38.43 -8.16 -9.09
C ILE A 929 -38.90 -6.96 -9.92
N ASN A 930 -39.57 -5.99 -9.31
CA ASN A 930 -40.04 -4.77 -9.97
C ASN A 930 -40.09 -3.60 -8.97
N ASP A 931 -39.14 -2.68 -9.09
CA ASP A 931 -39.11 -1.46 -8.29
C ASP A 931 -39.76 -0.32 -9.08
N PRO A 932 -40.97 0.15 -8.70
CA PRO A 932 -41.65 1.22 -9.42
C PRO A 932 -40.97 2.58 -9.23
N GLY A 933 -40.02 2.71 -8.28
CA GLY A 933 -39.33 3.97 -7.99
C GLY A 933 -40.21 5.04 -7.33
N THR A 934 -41.45 4.72 -6.96
CA THR A 934 -42.46 5.66 -6.44
C THR A 934 -42.49 5.77 -4.92
N CYS A 935 -41.56 5.13 -4.20
CA CYS A 935 -41.51 5.23 -2.75
C CYS A 935 -41.15 6.66 -2.32
N ASN A 936 -41.79 7.13 -1.26
CA ASN A 936 -41.42 8.36 -0.60
C ASN A 936 -40.83 8.02 0.78
N PRO A 937 -39.50 8.03 0.97
CA PRO A 937 -38.85 7.59 2.21
C PRO A 937 -39.28 8.39 3.46
N LYS A 938 -39.73 9.62 3.28
CA LYS A 938 -40.41 10.50 4.27
C LYS A 938 -40.69 11.80 3.52
N GLU A 939 -41.93 12.27 3.46
CA GLU A 939 -42.25 13.53 2.77
C GLU A 939 -41.43 14.73 3.31
N HIS A 940 -41.06 14.74 4.60
CA HIS A 940 -40.26 15.80 5.21
C HIS A 940 -39.41 15.25 6.38
N MET A 941 -38.10 15.56 6.41
CA MET A 941 -37.23 15.34 7.58
C MET A 941 -37.48 16.41 8.65
N THR A 942 -37.57 16.03 9.92
CA THR A 942 -37.67 17.00 11.02
C THR A 942 -36.29 17.58 11.38
N GLU A 943 -36.24 18.73 12.05
CA GLU A 943 -34.99 19.33 12.55
C GLU A 943 -34.24 18.39 13.52
N SER A 944 -34.97 17.61 14.32
CA SER A 944 -34.40 16.56 15.17
C SER A 944 -33.78 15.41 14.39
N ASP A 945 -34.37 15.02 13.25
CA ASP A 945 -33.81 13.97 12.38
C ASP A 945 -32.48 14.44 11.77
N TRP A 946 -32.41 15.71 11.33
CA TRP A 946 -31.19 16.34 10.81
C TRP A 946 -30.09 16.45 11.87
N TRP A 947 -30.45 16.90 13.08
CA TRP A 947 -29.50 17.00 14.18
C TRP A 947 -28.93 15.63 14.56
N TYR A 948 -29.77 14.60 14.62
CA TYR A 948 -29.33 13.24 14.91
C TYR A 948 -28.41 12.70 13.82
N LEU A 949 -28.70 12.96 12.54
CA LEU A 949 -27.84 12.59 11.42
C LEU A 949 -26.46 13.24 11.53
N MET A 950 -26.40 14.56 11.73
CA MET A 950 -25.12 15.29 11.90
C MET A 950 -24.35 14.83 13.14
N LYS A 951 -25.03 14.57 14.26
CA LYS A 951 -24.43 14.02 15.47
C LYS A 951 -23.88 12.61 15.26
N SER A 952 -24.58 11.77 14.49
CA SER A 952 -24.13 10.41 14.18
C SER A 952 -22.87 10.44 13.30
N MET A 953 -22.80 11.36 12.33
CA MET A 953 -21.60 11.59 11.52
C MET A 953 -20.40 12.05 12.37
N SER A 954 -20.59 12.99 13.30
CA SER A 954 -19.50 13.47 14.17
C SER A 954 -19.07 12.43 15.21
N SER A 955 -20.01 11.70 15.80
CA SER A 955 -19.78 10.58 16.73
C SER A 955 -18.99 9.45 16.06
N LYS A 956 -19.28 9.15 14.78
CA LYS A 956 -18.54 8.16 13.99
C LYS A 956 -17.08 8.55 13.79
N ALA A 957 -16.79 9.82 13.49
CA ALA A 957 -15.42 10.31 13.34
C ALA A 957 -14.61 10.16 14.64
N ALA A 958 -15.18 10.61 15.77
CA ALA A 958 -14.55 10.50 17.09
C ALA A 958 -14.29 9.04 17.51
N ARG A 959 -15.28 8.16 17.35
CA ARG A 959 -15.14 6.73 17.67
C ARG A 959 -14.14 6.02 16.78
N SER A 960 -14.00 6.43 15.51
CA SER A 960 -13.02 5.82 14.59
C SER A 960 -11.58 6.21 14.96
N GLN A 961 -11.36 7.45 15.40
CA GLN A 961 -10.09 7.90 15.96
C GLN A 961 -9.74 7.16 17.27
N GLU A 962 -10.73 6.92 18.12
CA GLU A 962 -10.56 6.22 19.39
C GLU A 962 -10.22 4.73 19.20
N VAL A 963 -10.92 4.03 18.30
CA VAL A 963 -10.58 2.66 17.88
C VAL A 963 -9.15 2.61 17.35
N TYR A 964 -8.75 3.57 16.51
CA TYR A 964 -7.40 3.59 15.95
C TYR A 964 -6.33 3.81 17.03
N ARG A 965 -6.55 4.76 17.93
CA ARG A 965 -5.65 5.02 19.07
C ARG A 965 -5.47 3.76 19.92
N LEU A 966 -6.55 3.09 20.29
CA LEU A 966 -6.50 1.90 21.14
C LEU A 966 -5.84 0.71 20.43
N PHE A 967 -6.10 0.54 19.13
CA PHE A 967 -5.44 -0.49 18.33
C PHE A 967 -3.94 -0.28 18.27
N MET A 968 -3.50 0.96 18.04
CA MET A 968 -2.08 1.30 18.00
C MET A 968 -1.40 1.15 19.37
N GLN A 969 -2.11 1.46 20.47
CA GLN A 969 -1.61 1.22 21.83
C GLN A 969 -1.40 -0.29 22.07
N VAL A 970 -2.42 -1.12 21.78
CA VAL A 970 -2.35 -2.58 21.91
C VAL A 970 -1.22 -3.17 21.05
N ALA A 971 -1.10 -2.73 19.80
CA ALA A 971 -0.06 -3.19 18.87
C ALA A 971 1.36 -2.78 19.31
N ALA A 972 1.50 -1.63 19.96
CA ALA A 972 2.77 -1.15 20.50
C ALA A 972 3.16 -1.73 21.86
N GLY A 973 2.40 -2.71 22.39
CA GLY A 973 2.69 -3.36 23.68
C GLY A 973 2.36 -2.48 24.90
N SER A 974 1.69 -1.35 24.72
CA SER A 974 1.31 -0.42 25.78
C SER A 974 -0.20 -0.50 26.02
N PHE A 975 -0.67 -0.59 27.26
CA PHE A 975 -2.11 -0.61 27.57
C PHE A 975 -2.88 -1.78 26.89
N VAL A 976 -2.21 -2.93 26.72
CA VAL A 976 -2.65 -4.07 25.91
C VAL A 976 -3.97 -4.68 26.39
N GLU A 977 -4.08 -5.02 27.67
CA GLU A 977 -5.26 -5.71 28.21
C GLU A 977 -6.51 -4.82 28.18
N GLN A 978 -6.39 -3.58 28.67
CA GLN A 978 -7.51 -2.64 28.67
C GLN A 978 -7.86 -2.16 27.26
N GLY A 979 -6.87 -1.95 26.40
CA GLY A 979 -7.09 -1.56 25.00
C GLY A 979 -7.79 -2.65 24.19
N LYS A 980 -7.51 -3.93 24.42
CA LYS A 980 -8.23 -5.04 23.77
C LYS A 980 -9.70 -5.07 24.17
N VAL A 981 -10.02 -4.85 25.44
CA VAL A 981 -11.40 -4.79 25.96
C VAL A 981 -12.15 -3.59 25.37
N GLU A 982 -11.54 -2.41 25.37
CA GLU A 982 -12.16 -1.20 24.82
C GLU A 982 -12.37 -1.30 23.29
N LEU A 983 -11.43 -1.91 22.56
CA LEU A 983 -11.56 -2.20 21.12
C LEU A 983 -12.73 -3.13 20.82
N ALA A 984 -12.90 -4.18 21.62
CA ALA A 984 -14.00 -5.15 21.45
C ALA A 984 -15.39 -4.50 21.58
N VAL A 985 -15.50 -3.43 22.39
CA VAL A 985 -16.74 -2.67 22.57
C VAL A 985 -16.91 -1.60 21.48
N LEU A 986 -15.84 -0.88 21.14
CA LEU A 986 -15.91 0.28 20.25
C LEU A 986 -16.04 -0.08 18.75
N MET A 987 -15.42 -1.17 18.29
CA MET A 987 -15.48 -1.59 16.88
C MET A 987 -16.90 -1.94 16.40
N PRO A 988 -17.69 -2.76 17.13
CA PRO A 988 -19.07 -3.04 16.74
C PRO A 988 -19.97 -1.80 16.78
N ALA A 989 -19.79 -0.93 17.78
CA ALA A 989 -20.53 0.32 17.89
C ALA A 989 -20.22 1.25 16.70
N SER A 990 -18.96 1.38 16.32
CA SER A 990 -18.51 2.17 15.18
C SER A 990 -19.06 1.65 13.84
N THR A 991 -19.18 0.33 13.68
CA THR A 991 -19.74 -0.29 12.46
C THR A 991 -21.24 -0.04 12.33
N ARG A 992 -22.01 -0.14 13.44
CA ARG A 992 -23.45 0.18 13.43
C ARG A 992 -23.76 1.62 13.01
N GLU A 993 -23.01 2.59 13.54
CA GLU A 993 -23.20 4.00 13.17
C GLU A 993 -22.91 4.26 11.69
N LEU A 994 -21.96 3.54 11.09
CA LEU A 994 -21.69 3.62 9.65
C LEU A 994 -22.85 3.05 8.83
N ASN A 995 -23.39 1.91 9.25
CA ASN A 995 -24.54 1.30 8.58
C ASN A 995 -25.78 2.20 8.65
N HIS A 996 -26.02 2.91 9.77
CA HIS A 996 -27.09 3.90 9.88
C HIS A 996 -27.00 5.02 8.84
N LEU A 997 -25.78 5.42 8.46
CA LEU A 997 -25.55 6.44 7.43
C LEU A 997 -25.74 5.89 6.03
N LEU A 998 -25.33 4.65 5.77
CA LEU A 998 -25.42 4.02 4.45
C LEU A 998 -26.83 3.58 4.08
N GLN A 999 -27.60 3.02 5.02
CA GLN A 999 -28.92 2.44 4.70
C GLN A 999 -30.08 3.12 5.44
N GLY A 1000 -29.79 4.14 6.26
CA GLY A 1000 -30.75 4.73 7.19
C GLY A 1000 -30.92 3.91 8.47
N SER A 1001 -31.73 4.42 9.39
CA SER A 1001 -32.06 3.74 10.66
C SER A 1001 -33.49 4.03 11.05
N ARG A 1002 -34.31 2.96 11.10
CA ARG A 1002 -35.72 3.08 11.51
C ARG A 1002 -35.84 3.45 12.99
N ALA A 1003 -35.01 2.85 13.85
CA ALA A 1003 -34.98 3.14 15.29
C ALA A 1003 -34.69 4.62 15.58
N SER A 1004 -33.80 5.22 14.79
CA SER A 1004 -33.37 6.61 14.95
C SER A 1004 -34.10 7.61 14.05
N GLY A 1005 -35.15 7.19 13.33
CA GLY A 1005 -35.92 8.06 12.44
C GLY A 1005 -35.20 8.52 11.17
N ILE A 1006 -34.03 7.95 10.87
CA ILE A 1006 -33.15 8.33 9.75
C ILE A 1006 -33.68 7.64 8.47
N PRO A 1007 -34.06 8.42 7.43
CA PRO A 1007 -34.47 7.85 6.15
C PRO A 1007 -33.28 7.18 5.44
N ALA A 1008 -33.57 6.21 4.56
CA ALA A 1008 -32.56 5.70 3.65
C ALA A 1008 -32.13 6.84 2.69
N PRO A 1009 -30.85 6.94 2.33
CA PRO A 1009 -30.36 8.04 1.51
C PRO A 1009 -30.96 8.01 0.09
N PRO A 1010 -31.19 9.18 -0.54
CA PRO A 1010 -31.85 9.29 -1.85
C PRO A 1010 -31.11 8.55 -2.98
N SER A 1011 -29.79 8.40 -2.85
CA SER A 1011 -28.98 7.50 -3.66
C SER A 1011 -27.76 7.04 -2.85
N GLN A 1012 -27.27 5.83 -3.12
CA GLN A 1012 -25.96 5.41 -2.60
C GLN A 1012 -24.81 6.22 -3.22
N GLU A 1013 -25.03 6.89 -4.36
CA GLU A 1013 -24.01 7.71 -5.03
C GLU A 1013 -23.52 8.89 -4.19
N ILE A 1014 -24.35 9.41 -3.28
CA ILE A 1014 -23.97 10.42 -2.27
C ILE A 1014 -22.79 9.93 -1.43
N PHE A 1015 -22.66 8.60 -1.24
CA PHE A 1015 -21.58 7.96 -0.48
C PHE A 1015 -20.53 7.26 -1.36
N THR A 1016 -20.75 7.10 -2.67
CA THR A 1016 -19.77 6.50 -3.60
C THR A 1016 -18.97 7.53 -4.42
N LYS A 1017 -19.34 8.81 -4.44
CA LYS A 1017 -18.47 9.89 -4.90
C LYS A 1017 -17.72 10.48 -3.70
N PRO A 1018 -16.39 10.31 -3.58
CA PRO A 1018 -15.59 11.04 -2.60
C PRO A 1018 -15.43 12.52 -3.02
N GLY A 1019 -16.55 13.24 -3.15
CA GLY A 1019 -16.61 14.62 -3.66
C GLY A 1019 -18.02 15.23 -3.85
N ALA A 1020 -19.12 14.54 -3.55
CA ALA A 1020 -20.46 15.08 -3.85
C ALA A 1020 -21.00 16.15 -2.88
N CYS A 1021 -20.25 16.53 -1.84
CA CYS A 1021 -20.55 17.75 -1.07
C CYS A 1021 -19.50 18.88 -1.27
N SER A 1022 -18.59 18.73 -2.24
CA SER A 1022 -17.65 19.80 -2.64
C SER A 1022 -18.06 20.51 -3.94
N ASP A 1023 -19.04 20.00 -4.67
CA ASP A 1023 -19.64 20.73 -5.78
C ASP A 1023 -20.84 21.53 -5.28
N GLY A 1024 -20.70 22.85 -5.25
CA GLY A 1024 -21.81 23.78 -5.07
C GLY A 1024 -22.80 23.65 -6.23
N ALA A 1025 -23.69 22.66 -6.18
CA ALA A 1025 -24.79 22.51 -7.12
C ALA A 1025 -25.93 21.59 -6.61
N VAL A 1026 -26.38 21.75 -5.36
CA VAL A 1026 -27.79 21.47 -5.01
C VAL A 1026 -28.23 22.47 -3.94
N ALA A 1027 -28.62 23.66 -4.41
CA ALA A 1027 -29.51 24.53 -3.68
C ALA A 1027 -30.93 24.26 -4.21
N ASN A 1028 -31.70 23.44 -3.49
CA ASN A 1028 -33.14 23.54 -3.25
C ASN A 1028 -33.62 22.35 -2.43
#